data_AF-A0A6G1D7T5-F1
#
_entry.id   AF-A0A6G1D7T5-F1
#
_cell.length_a   1.000
_cell.length_b   1.000
_cell.length_c   1.000
_cell.angle_alpha   90.00
_cell.angle_beta   90.00
_cell.angle_gamma   90.00
#
_symmetry.space_group_name_H-M   'P 1'
#
loop_
_entity.id
_entity.type
_entity.pdbx_description
1 polymer ?
#
loop_
_entity_poly.entity_id
_entity_poly.type
_entity_poly.pdbx_seq_one_letter_code
_entity_poly.pdbx_strand_id
1 'polypeptide(L)'
;MAASPGPTFLREVELRLLRCTLPSPAAPPPAASPPPRHPLGPVAASAVAAVEAGEYAAALASASPHLLPPTTASASESAARFYDGLAAAAEAYLRGDSEAAGEGFECRCAVVLSAAVAALLAFTQQNVTGPPGKYSPFPFWTSSLDEGCYSNLEGEWDAWASARLASIGSHVHGKFSLMQFIVFAELMLTCIKSLDPTYCCSVSWWLCRLSMVQQNIVDELSSTLFDQIQEYKNKTLAHFGELENVFSYWGPLLCDGEGSYFVSAALLEAGIAEYKYGRIDQSRLYLDSAQEACGLHLSLTGILGFRTIHQVNAKSQMVLVANTSRPAAGEEQETELTGTQGDAVALKNARSSVPGESDEFCDILRMPRLLENENDSGNENTKDPCKKAVPTAIQQAAVLAECLHVSRRSRYDEMSGWEMAPYIELIDSQEESYFVVRSLCDILRIRWESTRSRTKQRALLMMENLVEDVGNDFPVAAQRAKLVFGVQMPTLPALRKEYGELLISCGIVGEALDIFKDLELWDNLIYCYRLLGKVADATSLINTRISVTPNDPRLWCSLGDVTNNDDHYKKALEVSNNKSARALRALARSAYNRNDFHASKMLWESALALNSLFPDGWFAYGRVAWKDKDLQKAVDAFSRSVQIDPENGEAWNNIACLYAQF
;
A
#
# COMPACT_ATOMS: atom_id res chain seq x y z
N MET A 1 -35.27 -21.50 25.46
CA MET A 1 -34.30 -20.65 24.74
C MET A 1 -32.99 -21.42 24.69
N ALA A 2 -32.69 -22.07 23.57
CA ALA A 2 -31.38 -22.66 23.37
C ALA A 2 -30.38 -21.50 23.24
N ALA A 3 -29.36 -21.46 24.10
CA ALA A 3 -28.26 -20.52 23.96
C ALA A 3 -27.67 -20.69 22.55
N SER A 4 -27.51 -19.59 21.81
CA SER A 4 -26.72 -19.60 20.59
C SER A 4 -25.37 -20.27 20.89
N PRO A 5 -24.90 -21.22 20.08
CA PRO A 5 -23.58 -21.81 20.28
C PRO A 5 -22.56 -20.68 20.37
N GLY A 6 -21.67 -20.75 21.36
CA GLY A 6 -20.62 -19.75 21.55
C GLY A 6 -19.76 -19.59 20.30
N PRO A 7 -18.98 -18.50 20.20
CA PRO A 7 -18.09 -18.28 19.05
C PRO A 7 -17.12 -19.47 18.91
N THR A 8 -16.92 -19.93 17.67
CA THR A 8 -16.01 -21.04 17.36
C THR A 8 -14.55 -20.63 17.56
N PHE A 9 -13.65 -21.61 17.74
CA PHE A 9 -12.21 -21.34 17.91
C PHE A 9 -11.65 -20.61 16.69
N LEU A 10 -12.09 -21.00 15.49
CA LEU A 10 -11.67 -20.34 14.25
C LEU A 10 -12.04 -18.84 14.23
N ARG A 11 -13.23 -18.46 14.68
CA ARG A 11 -13.65 -17.04 14.72
C ARG A 11 -12.81 -16.21 15.68
N GLU A 12 -12.41 -16.79 16.82
CA GLU A 12 -11.49 -16.15 17.75
C GLU A 12 -10.11 -15.93 17.10
N VAL A 13 -9.61 -16.92 16.36
CA VAL A 13 -8.36 -16.80 15.59
C VAL A 13 -8.46 -15.70 14.53
N GLU A 14 -9.54 -15.64 13.75
CA GLU A 14 -9.76 -14.58 12.75
C GLU A 14 -9.70 -13.18 13.38
N LEU A 15 -10.38 -13.00 14.51
CA LEU A 15 -10.42 -11.73 15.24
C LEU A 15 -9.02 -11.33 15.74
N ARG A 16 -8.30 -12.28 16.34
CA ARG A 16 -6.93 -12.08 16.85
C ARG A 16 -5.94 -11.70 15.75
N LEU A 17 -6.00 -12.37 14.60
CA LEU A 17 -5.14 -12.05 13.46
C LEU A 17 -5.44 -10.65 12.90
N LEU A 18 -6.72 -10.25 12.80
CA LEU A 18 -7.06 -8.90 12.34
C LEU A 18 -6.60 -7.82 13.33
N ARG A 19 -6.70 -8.08 14.64
CA ARG A 19 -6.18 -7.19 15.71
C ARG A 19 -4.68 -6.93 15.57
N CYS A 20 -3.90 -7.82 14.95
CA CYS A 20 -2.47 -7.58 14.69
C CYS A 20 -2.24 -6.36 13.77
N THR A 21 -3.21 -6.03 12.92
CA THR A 21 -3.12 -4.95 11.92
C THR A 21 -3.99 -3.74 12.24
N LEU A 22 -4.79 -3.79 13.30
CA LEU A 22 -5.73 -2.74 13.68
C LEU A 22 -5.37 -2.16 15.06
N PRO A 23 -5.83 -0.94 15.40
CA PRO A 23 -5.53 -0.31 16.67
C PRO A 23 -5.87 -1.23 17.85
N SER A 24 -5.00 -1.26 18.85
CA SER A 24 -5.27 -2.02 20.08
C SER A 24 -6.50 -1.44 20.80
N PRO A 25 -7.41 -2.29 21.33
CA PRO A 25 -8.58 -1.84 22.08
C PRO A 25 -8.14 -1.14 23.38
N ALA A 26 -8.97 -0.21 23.87
CA ALA A 26 -8.67 0.54 25.10
C ALA A 26 -8.72 -0.34 26.36
N ALA A 27 -9.54 -1.39 26.34
CA ALA A 27 -9.60 -2.40 27.38
C ALA A 27 -8.87 -3.67 26.93
N PRO A 28 -8.20 -4.40 27.85
CA PRO A 28 -7.60 -5.68 27.52
C PRO A 28 -8.70 -6.64 27.02
N PRO A 29 -8.46 -7.37 25.93
CA PRO A 29 -9.44 -8.30 25.39
C PRO A 29 -9.80 -9.38 26.42
N PRO A 30 -10.99 -9.98 26.31
CA PRO A 30 -11.36 -11.11 27.14
C PRO A 30 -10.30 -12.22 27.03
N ALA A 31 -10.05 -12.92 28.16
CA ALA A 31 -9.06 -13.98 28.20
C ALA A 31 -9.34 -15.01 27.10
N ALA A 32 -8.31 -15.33 26.31
CA ALA A 32 -8.40 -16.25 25.20
C ALA A 32 -8.99 -17.59 25.66
N SER A 33 -9.86 -18.18 24.84
CA SER A 33 -10.42 -19.48 25.17
C SER A 33 -9.30 -20.55 25.16
N PRO A 34 -9.35 -21.57 26.04
CA PRO A 34 -8.36 -22.64 26.00
C PRO A 34 -8.42 -23.32 24.62
N PRO A 35 -7.26 -23.70 24.04
CA PRO A 35 -7.24 -24.32 22.73
C PRO A 35 -8.09 -25.60 22.72
N PRO A 36 -8.70 -25.96 21.58
CA PRO A 36 -9.48 -27.19 21.46
C PRO A 36 -8.65 -28.41 21.89
N ARG A 37 -9.31 -29.46 22.41
CA ARG A 37 -8.63 -30.67 22.90
C ARG A 37 -8.03 -31.54 21.78
N HIS A 38 -7.97 -31.00 20.57
CA HIS A 38 -7.39 -31.60 19.39
C HIS A 38 -5.85 -31.48 19.40
N PRO A 39 -5.08 -32.46 18.89
CA PRO A 39 -3.61 -32.38 18.83
C PRO A 39 -3.06 -31.14 18.12
N LEU A 40 -3.82 -30.58 17.17
CA LEU A 40 -3.47 -29.35 16.45
C LEU A 40 -3.85 -28.06 17.19
N GLY A 41 -4.65 -28.13 18.25
CA GLY A 41 -5.07 -26.96 19.04
C GLY A 41 -3.88 -26.16 19.59
N PRO A 42 -2.90 -26.80 20.24
CA PRO A 42 -1.68 -26.13 20.71
C PRO A 42 -0.84 -25.53 19.58
N VAL A 43 -0.76 -26.21 18.43
CA VAL A 43 -0.01 -25.73 17.26
C VAL A 43 -0.67 -24.47 16.69
N ALA A 44 -1.99 -24.49 16.50
CA ALA A 44 -2.76 -23.33 16.05
C ALA A 44 -2.61 -22.14 17.02
N ALA A 45 -2.76 -22.38 18.33
CA ALA A 45 -2.60 -21.33 19.34
C ALA A 45 -1.20 -20.73 19.37
N SER A 46 -0.15 -21.57 19.23
CA SER A 46 1.24 -21.12 19.15
C SER A 46 1.50 -20.30 17.89
N ALA A 47 0.95 -20.71 16.75
CA ALA A 47 1.09 -19.98 15.49
C ALA A 47 0.47 -18.58 15.57
N VAL A 48 -0.73 -18.47 16.13
CA VAL A 48 -1.41 -17.18 16.33
C VAL A 48 -0.63 -16.29 17.29
N ALA A 49 -0.16 -16.84 18.41
CA ALA A 49 0.64 -16.08 19.38
C ALA A 49 1.95 -15.56 18.78
N ALA A 50 2.60 -16.35 17.92
CA ALA A 50 3.79 -15.92 17.19
C ALA A 50 3.49 -14.76 16.21
N VAL A 51 2.33 -14.78 15.53
CA VAL A 51 1.91 -13.66 14.68
C VAL A 51 1.65 -12.39 15.51
N GLU A 52 0.96 -12.51 16.64
CA GLU A 52 0.69 -11.39 17.56
C GLU A 52 1.98 -10.77 18.12
N ALA A 53 2.99 -11.59 18.40
CA ALA A 53 4.31 -11.13 18.86
C ALA A 53 5.17 -10.51 17.74
N GLY A 54 4.76 -10.61 16.47
CA GLY A 54 5.57 -10.19 15.32
C GLY A 54 6.67 -11.19 14.93
N GLU A 55 6.62 -12.41 15.47
CA GLU A 55 7.56 -13.50 15.19
C GLU A 55 7.09 -14.33 13.99
N TYR A 56 6.93 -13.69 12.83
CA TYR A 56 6.32 -14.31 11.64
C TYR A 56 7.07 -15.56 11.15
N ALA A 57 8.39 -15.60 11.29
CA ALA A 57 9.19 -16.78 10.94
C ALA A 57 8.84 -17.99 11.84
N ALA A 58 8.58 -17.77 13.13
CA ALA A 58 8.19 -18.84 14.06
C ALA A 58 6.77 -19.37 13.73
N ALA A 59 5.85 -18.47 13.36
CA ALA A 59 4.51 -18.86 12.91
C ALA A 59 4.58 -19.76 11.66
N LEU A 60 5.40 -19.40 10.67
CA LEU A 60 5.61 -20.21 9.45
C LEU A 60 6.29 -21.56 9.76
N ALA A 61 7.29 -21.56 10.64
CA ALA A 61 7.98 -22.78 11.07
C ALA A 61 7.02 -23.76 11.77
N SER A 62 6.04 -23.26 12.53
CA SER A 62 5.04 -24.10 13.19
C SER A 62 4.06 -24.78 12.21
N ALA A 63 3.74 -24.14 11.09
CA ALA A 63 2.82 -24.65 10.09
C ALA A 63 3.50 -25.58 9.05
N SER A 64 4.80 -25.37 8.80
CA SER A 64 5.58 -26.08 7.77
C SER A 64 5.49 -27.61 7.84
N PRO A 65 5.61 -28.28 9.02
CA PRO A 65 5.53 -29.74 9.12
C PRO A 65 4.20 -30.35 8.68
N HIS A 66 3.14 -29.54 8.62
CA HIS A 66 1.78 -29.99 8.32
C HIS A 66 1.37 -29.72 6.86
N LEU A 67 1.95 -28.70 6.24
CA LEU A 67 1.61 -28.27 4.88
C LEU A 67 2.53 -28.90 3.81
N LEU A 68 3.71 -29.37 4.20
CA LEU A 68 4.68 -29.95 3.27
C LEU A 68 4.34 -31.42 2.94
N PRO A 69 4.30 -31.81 1.64
CA PRO A 69 4.10 -33.21 1.27
C PRO A 69 5.32 -34.06 1.68
N PRO A 70 5.12 -35.27 2.25
CA PRO A 70 6.22 -36.16 2.65
C PRO A 70 7.07 -36.70 1.47
N THR A 71 6.62 -36.51 0.22
CA THR A 71 7.30 -36.95 -1.01
C THR A 71 8.11 -35.87 -1.71
N THR A 72 8.24 -34.66 -1.16
CA THR A 72 9.01 -33.57 -1.79
C THR A 72 10.52 -33.72 -1.58
N ALA A 73 11.07 -34.79 -2.15
CA ALA A 73 12.50 -35.04 -2.25
C ALA A 73 12.92 -35.06 -3.72
N SER A 74 12.87 -33.91 -4.40
CA SER A 74 13.96 -33.54 -5.32
C SER A 74 13.95 -32.03 -5.58
N ALA A 75 15.08 -31.36 -5.36
CA ALA A 75 15.33 -29.97 -5.73
C ALA A 75 15.44 -29.75 -7.26
N SER A 76 14.97 -30.72 -8.08
CA SER A 76 15.05 -30.73 -9.54
C SER A 76 13.72 -30.36 -10.23
N GLU A 77 12.65 -30.08 -9.47
CA GLU A 77 11.36 -29.67 -10.03
C GLU A 77 11.25 -28.15 -10.18
N SER A 78 10.58 -27.69 -11.24
CA SER A 78 10.32 -26.26 -11.47
C SER A 78 9.45 -25.68 -10.35
N ALA A 79 9.72 -24.42 -9.96
CA ALA A 79 8.96 -23.71 -8.92
C ALA A 79 7.43 -23.81 -9.13
N ALA A 80 6.95 -23.71 -10.38
CA ALA A 80 5.54 -23.88 -10.71
C ALA A 80 4.95 -25.22 -10.22
N ARG A 81 5.61 -26.34 -10.53
CA ARG A 81 5.13 -27.68 -10.12
C ARG A 81 5.15 -27.84 -8.61
N PHE A 82 6.17 -27.29 -7.96
CA PHE A 82 6.28 -27.32 -6.52
C PHE A 82 5.09 -26.61 -5.86
N TYR A 83 4.79 -25.37 -6.29
CA TYR A 83 3.67 -24.61 -5.73
C TYR A 83 2.30 -25.20 -6.07
N ASP A 84 2.14 -25.84 -7.24
CA ASP A 84 0.93 -26.61 -7.58
C ASP A 84 0.74 -27.81 -6.63
N GLY A 85 1.83 -28.55 -6.36
CA GLY A 85 1.83 -29.66 -5.40
C GLY A 85 1.55 -29.20 -3.96
N LEU A 86 2.08 -28.04 -3.58
CA LEU A 86 1.81 -27.41 -2.28
C LEU A 86 0.33 -27.03 -2.13
N ALA A 87 -0.30 -26.50 -3.18
CA ALA A 87 -1.73 -26.19 -3.15
C ALA A 87 -2.56 -27.45 -2.93
N ALA A 88 -2.26 -28.52 -3.67
CA ALA A 88 -2.95 -29.80 -3.53
C ALA A 88 -2.78 -30.40 -2.13
N ALA A 89 -1.59 -30.28 -1.55
CA ALA A 89 -1.32 -30.74 -0.18
C ALA A 89 -2.07 -29.90 0.86
N ALA A 90 -2.11 -28.58 0.71
CA ALA A 90 -2.86 -27.70 1.61
C ALA A 90 -4.38 -27.96 1.55
N GLU A 91 -4.92 -28.19 0.35
CA GLU A 91 -6.34 -28.59 0.20
C GLU A 91 -6.63 -29.95 0.86
N ALA A 92 -5.75 -30.94 0.65
CA ALA A 92 -5.88 -32.25 1.28
C ALA A 92 -5.81 -32.14 2.80
N TYR A 93 -4.88 -31.34 3.32
CA TYR A 93 -4.76 -31.04 4.75
C TYR A 93 -6.05 -30.42 5.29
N LEU A 94 -6.60 -29.40 4.64
CA LEU A 94 -7.84 -28.75 5.06
C LEU A 94 -9.02 -29.73 5.11
N ARG A 95 -9.20 -30.54 4.05
CA ARG A 95 -10.27 -31.56 3.99
C ARG A 95 -10.13 -32.62 5.09
N GLY A 96 -8.90 -33.09 5.36
CA GLY A 96 -8.64 -34.12 6.37
C GLY A 96 -9.30 -35.47 6.07
N ASP A 97 -9.26 -36.41 7.02
CA ASP A 97 -9.77 -37.79 6.86
C ASP A 97 -11.29 -37.95 7.09
N SER A 98 -12.01 -36.90 7.48
CA SER A 98 -13.44 -36.95 7.83
C SER A 98 -14.19 -35.69 7.39
N GLU A 99 -15.35 -35.88 6.74
CA GLU A 99 -16.18 -34.82 6.10
C GLU A 99 -16.92 -33.88 7.08
N ALA A 100 -16.73 -33.96 8.40
CA ALA A 100 -17.50 -33.16 9.35
C ALA A 100 -16.79 -31.89 9.84
N ALA A 101 -17.49 -30.75 9.77
CA ALA A 101 -17.15 -29.52 10.48
C ALA A 101 -17.09 -29.79 11.99
N GLY A 102 -15.88 -29.78 12.56
CA GLY A 102 -15.62 -30.02 13.98
C GLY A 102 -14.28 -29.43 14.40
N GLU A 103 -13.90 -29.60 15.68
CA GLU A 103 -12.70 -28.97 16.27
C GLU A 103 -11.41 -29.19 15.45
N GLY A 104 -11.25 -30.36 14.83
CA GLY A 104 -10.11 -30.66 13.98
C GLY A 104 -10.05 -29.81 12.70
N PHE A 105 -11.19 -29.53 12.06
CA PHE A 105 -11.28 -28.66 10.89
C PHE A 105 -10.93 -27.22 11.26
N GLU A 106 -11.49 -26.70 12.36
CA GLU A 106 -11.19 -25.36 12.86
C GLU A 106 -9.70 -25.16 13.16
N CYS A 107 -9.05 -26.15 13.79
CA CYS A 107 -7.62 -26.10 14.06
C CYS A 107 -6.79 -26.09 12.76
N ARG A 108 -7.16 -26.89 11.76
CA ARG A 108 -6.44 -26.92 10.46
C ARG A 108 -6.57 -25.59 9.73
N CYS A 109 -7.78 -25.03 9.65
CA CYS A 109 -8.01 -23.70 9.09
C CYS A 109 -7.22 -22.62 9.84
N ALA A 110 -7.19 -22.67 11.17
CA ALA A 110 -6.43 -21.73 11.99
C ALA A 110 -4.92 -21.78 11.71
N VAL A 111 -4.33 -22.98 11.56
CA VAL A 111 -2.91 -23.13 11.20
C VAL A 111 -2.62 -22.54 9.81
N VAL A 112 -3.42 -22.90 8.80
CA VAL A 112 -3.22 -22.41 7.43
C VAL A 112 -3.41 -20.89 7.34
N LEU A 113 -4.45 -20.36 8.00
CA LEU A 113 -4.72 -18.93 8.05
C LEU A 113 -3.58 -18.17 8.75
N SER A 114 -3.11 -18.66 9.88
CA SER A 114 -2.00 -18.04 10.61
C SER A 114 -0.72 -18.02 9.78
N ALA A 115 -0.41 -19.10 9.06
CA ALA A 115 0.74 -19.17 8.16
C ALA A 115 0.61 -18.17 7.00
N ALA A 116 -0.57 -18.06 6.39
CA ALA A 116 -0.81 -17.12 5.29
C ALA A 116 -0.68 -15.66 5.75
N VAL A 117 -1.26 -15.32 6.90
CA VAL A 117 -1.16 -13.98 7.51
C VAL A 117 0.28 -13.68 7.91
N ALA A 118 1.00 -14.64 8.52
CA ALA A 118 2.41 -14.50 8.85
C ALA A 118 3.26 -14.20 7.61
N ALA A 119 3.02 -14.90 6.50
CA ALA A 119 3.76 -14.67 5.25
C ALA A 119 3.49 -13.27 4.67
N LEU A 120 2.23 -12.82 4.66
CA LEU A 120 1.87 -11.48 4.22
C LEU A 120 2.50 -10.39 5.10
N LEU A 121 2.47 -10.56 6.42
CA LEU A 121 3.04 -9.60 7.36
C LEU A 121 4.57 -9.61 7.35
N ALA A 122 5.22 -10.76 7.14
CA ALA A 122 6.66 -10.85 6.95
C ALA A 122 7.12 -10.09 5.69
N PHE A 123 6.40 -10.24 4.57
CA PHE A 123 6.66 -9.46 3.37
C PHE A 123 6.47 -7.96 3.63
N THR A 124 5.41 -7.59 4.33
CA THR A 124 5.08 -6.20 4.67
C THR A 124 6.14 -5.59 5.60
N GLN A 125 6.61 -6.34 6.59
CA GLN A 125 7.72 -5.94 7.45
C GLN A 125 8.98 -5.67 6.63
N GLN A 126 9.36 -6.60 5.75
CA GLN A 126 10.61 -6.51 5.00
C GLN A 126 10.60 -5.42 3.90
N ASN A 127 9.43 -5.10 3.34
CA ASN A 127 9.30 -4.25 2.15
C ASN A 127 8.45 -3.00 2.34
N VAL A 128 7.86 -2.74 3.52
CA VAL A 128 7.01 -1.57 3.79
C VAL A 128 7.36 -0.90 5.11
N THR A 129 7.32 -1.62 6.23
CA THR A 129 7.34 -0.98 7.56
C THR A 129 8.69 -1.05 8.28
N GLY A 130 9.51 -2.07 8.00
CA GLY A 130 10.66 -2.42 8.83
C GLY A 130 10.26 -2.86 10.25
N PRO A 131 11.23 -3.09 11.15
CA PRO A 131 12.65 -3.29 10.84
C PRO A 131 12.88 -4.56 10.00
N PRO A 132 13.99 -4.67 9.26
CA PRO A 132 14.29 -5.84 8.45
C PRO A 132 14.38 -7.10 9.35
N GLY A 133 13.53 -8.08 9.07
CA GLY A 133 13.51 -9.34 9.80
C GLY A 133 14.51 -10.35 9.23
N LYS A 134 14.89 -11.33 10.06
CA LYS A 134 15.71 -12.47 9.63
C LYS A 134 14.79 -13.57 9.12
N TYR A 135 14.64 -13.65 7.80
CA TYR A 135 13.82 -14.65 7.13
C TYR A 135 14.66 -15.56 6.27
N SER A 136 14.22 -16.81 6.14
CA SER A 136 14.65 -17.67 5.05
C SER A 136 14.09 -17.13 3.73
N PRO A 137 14.82 -17.31 2.61
CA PRO A 137 14.32 -16.92 1.29
C PRO A 137 13.05 -17.68 0.91
N PHE A 138 12.85 -18.87 1.47
CA PHE A 138 11.66 -19.70 1.31
C PHE A 138 10.75 -19.61 2.54
N PRO A 139 9.42 -19.58 2.37
CA PRO A 139 8.47 -19.49 3.49
C PRO A 139 8.39 -20.76 4.35
N PHE A 140 9.00 -21.87 3.92
CA PHE A 140 9.01 -23.15 4.60
C PHE A 140 10.44 -23.68 4.72
N TRP A 141 11.22 -23.19 5.70
CA TRP A 141 12.55 -23.74 5.97
C TRP A 141 12.45 -24.88 6.98
N THR A 142 12.81 -26.10 6.58
CA THR A 142 13.13 -27.19 7.51
C THR A 142 14.64 -27.45 7.45
N SER A 143 15.25 -27.66 8.61
CA SER A 143 16.70 -27.82 8.80
C SER A 143 17.32 -29.04 8.09
N SER A 144 16.57 -29.76 7.27
CA SER A 144 16.98 -30.99 6.59
C SER A 144 17.20 -30.83 5.07
N LEU A 145 17.08 -29.63 4.51
CA LEU A 145 17.31 -29.33 3.10
C LEU A 145 18.65 -28.59 2.97
N ASP A 146 19.69 -29.31 2.53
CA ASP A 146 21.10 -28.87 2.48
C ASP A 146 21.31 -27.41 2.03
N GLU A 147 22.03 -26.64 2.86
CA GLU A 147 22.49 -25.25 2.62
C GLU A 147 23.26 -25.07 1.29
N GLY A 148 23.72 -26.16 0.66
CA GLY A 148 24.45 -26.12 -0.61
C GLY A 148 23.59 -26.15 -1.87
N CYS A 149 22.33 -26.58 -1.80
CA CYS A 149 21.49 -26.73 -3.00
C CYS A 149 20.84 -25.43 -3.46
N TYR A 150 20.53 -24.49 -2.56
CA TYR A 150 19.60 -23.40 -2.86
C TYR A 150 20.24 -22.08 -3.35
N SER A 151 21.55 -21.87 -3.20
CA SER A 151 22.16 -20.57 -3.54
C SER A 151 22.05 -20.18 -5.02
N ASN A 152 21.96 -21.17 -5.93
CA ASN A 152 21.70 -20.93 -7.36
C ASN A 152 20.20 -20.95 -7.72
N LEU A 153 19.37 -21.63 -6.90
CA LEU A 153 17.92 -21.79 -7.09
C LEU A 153 17.12 -20.58 -6.61
N GLU A 154 17.63 -19.84 -5.62
CA GLU A 154 17.01 -18.61 -5.09
C GLU A 154 16.69 -17.60 -6.20
N GLY A 155 17.66 -17.33 -7.09
CA GLY A 155 17.46 -16.39 -8.20
C GLY A 155 16.43 -16.86 -9.22
N GLU A 156 16.35 -18.16 -9.52
CA GLU A 156 15.37 -18.71 -10.47
C GLU A 156 13.95 -18.71 -9.91
N TRP A 157 13.79 -19.04 -8.62
CA TRP A 157 12.50 -19.09 -7.95
C TRP A 157 11.96 -17.69 -7.66
N ASP A 158 12.82 -16.74 -7.32
CA ASP A 158 12.43 -15.33 -7.19
C ASP A 158 12.06 -14.72 -8.53
N ALA A 159 12.76 -15.09 -9.62
CA ALA A 159 12.37 -14.69 -10.97
C ALA A 159 11.01 -15.30 -11.38
N TRP A 160 10.75 -16.55 -11.01
CA TRP A 160 9.45 -17.18 -11.20
C TRP A 160 8.34 -16.49 -10.39
N ALA A 161 8.58 -16.21 -9.10
CA ALA A 161 7.62 -15.51 -8.24
C ALA A 161 7.33 -14.11 -8.79
N SER A 162 8.37 -13.38 -9.22
CA SER A 162 8.22 -12.09 -9.90
C SER A 162 7.35 -12.19 -11.15
N ALA A 163 7.56 -13.20 -11.98
CA ALA A 163 6.78 -13.44 -13.18
C ALA A 163 5.32 -13.85 -12.88
N ARG A 164 5.08 -14.54 -11.75
CA ARG A 164 3.75 -14.94 -11.29
C ARG A 164 2.95 -13.76 -10.72
N LEU A 165 3.63 -12.83 -10.04
CA LEU A 165 3.04 -11.62 -9.47
C LEU A 165 2.82 -10.52 -10.51
N ALA A 166 3.64 -10.49 -11.56
CA ALA A 166 3.44 -9.61 -12.72
C ALA A 166 2.08 -9.86 -13.38
N SER A 167 1.40 -8.79 -13.81
CA SER A 167 0.19 -8.90 -14.60
C SER A 167 0.47 -8.68 -16.09
N ILE A 168 -0.53 -8.89 -16.94
CA ILE A 168 -0.36 -8.69 -18.39
C ILE A 168 0.02 -7.22 -18.64
N GLY A 169 1.17 -7.01 -19.27
CA GLY A 169 1.66 -5.68 -19.63
C GLY A 169 2.29 -4.88 -18.49
N SER A 170 2.44 -5.46 -17.30
CA SER A 170 3.05 -4.83 -16.13
C SER A 170 4.14 -5.71 -15.50
N HIS A 171 5.05 -5.12 -14.75
CA HIS A 171 6.19 -5.83 -14.17
C HIS A 171 6.45 -5.39 -12.72
N VAL A 172 7.16 -6.24 -11.98
CA VAL A 172 7.66 -5.89 -10.64
C VAL A 172 8.62 -4.70 -10.74
N HIS A 173 8.38 -3.65 -9.95
CA HIS A 173 9.11 -2.38 -10.02
C HIS A 173 10.17 -2.25 -8.92
N GLY A 174 11.42 -2.56 -9.27
CA GLY A 174 12.54 -2.55 -8.34
C GLY A 174 12.71 -3.86 -7.60
N LYS A 175 13.65 -3.88 -6.66
CA LYS A 175 14.04 -5.08 -5.91
C LYS A 175 13.19 -5.28 -4.65
N PHE A 176 12.46 -6.39 -4.61
CA PHE A 176 11.70 -6.82 -3.44
C PHE A 176 12.32 -8.06 -2.81
N SER A 177 12.26 -8.14 -1.49
CA SER A 177 12.65 -9.33 -0.73
C SER A 177 11.42 -10.21 -0.46
N LEU A 178 11.60 -11.53 -0.36
CA LEU A 178 10.55 -12.47 0.05
C LEU A 178 9.33 -12.52 -0.89
N MET A 179 9.49 -12.30 -2.20
CA MET A 179 8.36 -12.30 -3.16
C MET A 179 7.57 -13.62 -3.15
N GLN A 180 8.25 -14.73 -2.88
CA GLN A 180 7.67 -16.06 -2.70
C GLN A 180 6.63 -16.14 -1.56
N PHE A 181 6.72 -15.26 -0.56
CA PHE A 181 5.81 -15.22 0.58
C PHE A 181 4.42 -14.71 0.18
N ILE A 182 4.35 -13.77 -0.78
CA ILE A 182 3.08 -13.29 -1.32
C ILE A 182 2.38 -14.40 -2.12
N VAL A 183 3.13 -15.10 -2.98
CA VAL A 183 2.59 -16.25 -3.74
C VAL A 183 2.09 -17.34 -2.79
N PHE A 184 2.84 -17.64 -1.74
CA PHE A 184 2.43 -18.59 -0.71
C PHE A 184 1.16 -18.15 0.03
N ALA A 185 1.10 -16.90 0.48
CA ALA A 185 -0.07 -16.37 1.18
C ALA A 185 -1.32 -16.38 0.30
N GLU A 186 -1.20 -16.01 -0.98
CA GLU A 186 -2.29 -16.05 -1.97
C GLU A 186 -2.82 -17.48 -2.13
N LEU A 187 -1.90 -18.45 -2.24
CA LEU A 187 -2.23 -19.87 -2.39
C LEU A 187 -3.02 -20.39 -1.18
N MET A 188 -2.49 -20.17 0.03
CA MET A 188 -3.10 -20.65 1.27
C MET A 188 -4.48 -20.04 1.51
N LEU A 189 -4.64 -18.72 1.31
CA LEU A 189 -5.93 -18.05 1.42
C LEU A 189 -6.93 -18.55 0.37
N THR A 190 -6.46 -18.83 -0.85
CA THR A 190 -7.31 -19.37 -1.92
C THR A 190 -7.76 -20.81 -1.60
N CYS A 191 -6.91 -21.63 -1.00
CA CYS A 191 -7.27 -22.97 -0.52
C CYS A 191 -8.33 -22.91 0.60
N ILE A 192 -8.30 -21.90 1.48
CA ILE A 192 -9.37 -21.72 2.48
C ILE A 192 -10.64 -21.18 1.80
N LYS A 193 -10.52 -20.26 0.83
CA LYS A 193 -11.65 -19.70 0.07
C LYS A 193 -12.43 -20.77 -0.71
N SER A 194 -11.77 -21.82 -1.17
CA SER A 194 -12.43 -22.91 -1.93
C SER A 194 -13.34 -23.78 -1.06
N LEU A 195 -13.24 -23.66 0.26
CA LEU A 195 -14.18 -24.23 1.23
C LEU A 195 -15.45 -23.37 1.31
N ASP A 196 -16.45 -23.81 2.09
CA ASP A 196 -17.68 -23.04 2.25
C ASP A 196 -17.36 -21.63 2.84
N PRO A 197 -17.73 -20.54 2.16
CA PRO A 197 -17.35 -19.17 2.53
C PRO A 197 -17.92 -18.73 3.89
N THR A 198 -18.88 -19.46 4.45
CA THR A 198 -19.47 -19.15 5.77
C THR A 198 -18.56 -19.51 6.95
N TYR A 199 -17.52 -20.34 6.75
CA TYR A 199 -16.65 -20.78 7.84
C TYR A 199 -15.60 -19.75 8.26
N CYS A 200 -15.09 -18.93 7.34
CA CYS A 200 -13.98 -18.01 7.59
C CYS A 200 -14.17 -16.72 6.78
N CYS A 201 -14.91 -15.76 7.34
CA CYS A 201 -15.32 -14.56 6.61
C CYS A 201 -14.14 -13.59 6.38
N SER A 202 -13.13 -13.60 7.27
CA SER A 202 -11.95 -12.72 7.19
C SER A 202 -11.02 -13.04 6.01
N VAL A 203 -11.11 -14.23 5.40
CA VAL A 203 -10.29 -14.61 4.23
C VAL A 203 -10.47 -13.64 3.07
N SER A 204 -11.71 -13.17 2.83
CA SER A 204 -11.98 -12.17 1.80
C SER A 204 -11.26 -10.85 2.06
N TRP A 205 -11.16 -10.45 3.33
CA TRP A 205 -10.45 -9.24 3.74
C TRP A 205 -8.93 -9.38 3.54
N TRP A 206 -8.36 -10.52 3.96
CA TRP A 206 -6.93 -10.79 3.75
C TRP A 206 -6.55 -10.91 2.27
N LEU A 207 -7.42 -11.51 1.44
CA LEU A 207 -7.23 -11.55 -0.01
C LEU A 207 -7.29 -10.15 -0.63
N CYS A 208 -8.22 -9.29 -0.18
CA CYS A 208 -8.27 -7.88 -0.61
C CYS A 208 -6.95 -7.16 -0.31
N ARG A 209 -6.44 -7.29 0.92
CA ARG A 209 -5.16 -6.73 1.36
C ARG A 209 -3.98 -7.26 0.54
N LEU A 210 -3.96 -8.57 0.28
CA LEU A 210 -2.91 -9.20 -0.52
C LEU A 210 -2.91 -8.70 -1.97
N SER A 211 -4.09 -8.62 -2.61
CA SER A 211 -4.20 -8.08 -3.97
C SER A 211 -3.80 -6.61 -4.04
N MET A 212 -4.11 -5.81 -3.02
CA MET A 212 -3.63 -4.43 -2.90
C MET A 212 -2.10 -4.35 -2.75
N VAL A 213 -1.49 -5.23 -1.94
CA VAL A 213 -0.02 -5.35 -1.83
C VAL A 213 0.58 -5.72 -3.18
N GLN A 214 0.01 -6.71 -3.89
CA GLN A 214 0.47 -7.09 -5.22
C GLN A 214 0.40 -5.91 -6.21
N GLN A 215 -0.68 -5.13 -6.20
CA GLN A 215 -0.79 -3.93 -7.03
C GLN A 215 0.24 -2.85 -6.67
N ASN A 216 0.77 -2.83 -5.45
CA ASN A 216 1.84 -1.91 -5.03
C ASN A 216 3.25 -2.40 -5.38
N ILE A 217 3.43 -3.68 -5.72
CA ILE A 217 4.70 -4.26 -6.19
C ILE A 217 4.90 -3.98 -7.69
N VAL A 218 3.79 -3.93 -8.44
CA VAL A 218 3.76 -3.76 -9.88
C VAL A 218 3.87 -2.27 -10.28
N ASP A 219 4.54 -1.98 -11.39
CA ASP A 219 4.77 -0.62 -11.91
C ASP A 219 3.51 0.10 -12.41
N GLU A 220 2.63 -0.61 -13.12
CA GLU A 220 1.41 -0.07 -13.72
C GLU A 220 0.13 -0.65 -13.10
N LEU A 221 -0.98 0.11 -13.19
CA LEU A 221 -2.29 -0.37 -12.72
C LEU A 221 -2.77 -1.53 -13.60
N SER A 222 -3.21 -2.62 -12.96
CA SER A 222 -3.69 -3.82 -13.65
C SER A 222 -5.21 -3.94 -13.56
N SER A 223 -5.87 -4.15 -14.71
CA SER A 223 -7.32 -4.38 -14.74
C SER A 223 -7.70 -5.72 -14.10
N THR A 224 -6.87 -6.75 -14.23
CA THR A 224 -7.15 -8.07 -13.63
C THR A 224 -7.08 -8.03 -12.11
N LEU A 225 -6.10 -7.30 -11.56
CA LEU A 225 -6.01 -7.09 -10.11
C LEU A 225 -7.15 -6.22 -9.62
N PHE A 226 -7.55 -5.22 -10.40
CA PHE A 226 -8.70 -4.39 -10.09
C PHE A 226 -9.97 -5.23 -9.90
N ASP A 227 -10.29 -6.11 -10.85
CA ASP A 227 -11.48 -6.97 -10.78
C ASP A 227 -11.45 -7.89 -9.55
N GLN A 228 -10.28 -8.44 -9.22
CA GLN A 228 -10.09 -9.25 -8.01
C GLN A 228 -10.28 -8.43 -6.73
N ILE A 229 -9.70 -7.22 -6.66
CA ILE A 229 -9.86 -6.31 -5.53
C ILE A 229 -11.33 -5.94 -5.36
N GLN A 230 -12.06 -5.67 -6.44
CA GLN A 230 -13.49 -5.40 -6.38
C GLN A 230 -14.29 -6.59 -5.83
N GLU A 231 -14.01 -7.81 -6.29
CA GLU A 231 -14.66 -9.02 -5.76
C GLU A 231 -14.43 -9.16 -4.25
N TYR A 232 -13.19 -9.05 -3.80
CA TYR A 232 -12.81 -9.24 -2.41
C TYR A 232 -13.28 -8.10 -1.50
N LYS A 233 -13.16 -6.85 -1.95
CA LYS A 233 -13.69 -5.68 -1.26
C LYS A 233 -15.19 -5.81 -1.03
N ASN A 234 -15.96 -6.16 -2.07
CA ASN A 234 -17.42 -6.28 -1.94
C ASN A 234 -17.83 -7.39 -0.97
N LYS A 235 -17.12 -8.54 -0.98
CA LYS A 235 -17.34 -9.62 0.00
C LYS A 235 -16.96 -9.20 1.43
N THR A 236 -15.87 -8.45 1.58
CA THR A 236 -15.44 -7.91 2.88
C THR A 236 -16.49 -6.97 3.45
N LEU A 237 -17.00 -6.03 2.64
CA LEU A 237 -18.02 -5.07 3.07
C LEU A 237 -19.37 -5.73 3.37
N ALA A 238 -19.73 -6.81 2.66
CA ALA A 238 -20.93 -7.57 2.98
C ALA A 238 -20.91 -8.19 4.39
N HIS A 239 -19.72 -8.55 4.90
CA HIS A 239 -19.57 -9.14 6.23
C HIS A 239 -19.19 -8.12 7.32
N PHE A 240 -18.35 -7.14 6.99
CA PHE A 240 -17.72 -6.24 7.96
C PHE A 240 -18.00 -4.75 7.70
N GLY A 241 -18.82 -4.41 6.71
CA GLY A 241 -19.16 -3.02 6.37
C GLY A 241 -20.27 -2.41 7.23
N GLU A 242 -20.99 -3.22 8.00
CA GLU A 242 -22.04 -2.76 8.91
C GLU A 242 -21.81 -3.30 10.31
N LEU A 243 -22.11 -2.47 11.31
CA LEU A 243 -21.90 -2.79 12.72
C LEU A 243 -22.72 -4.00 13.16
N GLU A 244 -23.96 -4.14 12.68
CA GLU A 244 -24.83 -5.28 12.97
C GLU A 244 -24.22 -6.62 12.54
N ASN A 245 -23.61 -6.66 11.35
CA ASN A 245 -22.99 -7.87 10.81
C ASN A 245 -21.74 -8.25 11.63
N VAL A 246 -20.91 -7.28 12.00
CA VAL A 246 -19.73 -7.49 12.86
C VAL A 246 -20.15 -8.03 14.24
N PHE A 247 -21.16 -7.45 14.87
CA PHE A 247 -21.69 -7.93 16.16
C PHE A 247 -22.34 -9.31 16.05
N SER A 248 -23.02 -9.61 14.94
CA SER A 248 -23.61 -10.94 14.71
C SER A 248 -22.54 -12.04 14.63
N TYR A 249 -21.35 -11.69 14.13
CA TYR A 249 -20.28 -12.65 13.88
C TYR A 249 -19.35 -12.82 15.09
N TRP A 250 -18.89 -11.72 15.69
CA TRP A 250 -17.92 -11.71 16.79
C TRP A 250 -18.46 -11.20 18.13
N GLY A 251 -19.72 -10.78 18.23
CA GLY A 251 -20.28 -10.02 19.38
C GLY A 251 -19.72 -10.37 20.77
N PRO A 252 -19.72 -11.64 21.21
CA PRO A 252 -19.20 -12.03 22.53
C PRO A 252 -17.68 -11.84 22.75
N LEU A 253 -16.90 -11.68 21.68
CA LEU A 253 -15.45 -11.56 21.68
C LEU A 253 -14.94 -10.11 21.55
N LEU A 254 -15.84 -9.18 21.21
CA LEU A 254 -15.50 -7.78 20.94
C LEU A 254 -15.39 -6.99 22.24
N CYS A 255 -14.44 -6.05 22.28
CA CYS A 255 -14.35 -5.05 23.34
C CYS A 255 -15.31 -3.87 23.05
N ASP A 256 -15.58 -3.06 24.06
CA ASP A 256 -16.43 -1.86 23.92
C ASP A 256 -15.87 -0.93 22.82
N GLY A 257 -16.73 -0.57 21.86
CA GLY A 257 -16.38 0.29 20.72
C GLY A 257 -15.54 -0.38 19.61
N GLU A 258 -15.03 -1.60 19.83
CA GLU A 258 -14.13 -2.27 18.89
C GLU A 258 -14.81 -2.61 17.55
N GLY A 259 -16.10 -2.94 17.58
CA GLY A 259 -16.89 -3.21 16.37
C GLY A 259 -16.89 -2.04 15.38
N SER A 260 -16.94 -0.79 15.88
CA SER A 260 -16.85 0.41 15.05
C SER A 260 -15.48 0.56 14.39
N TYR A 261 -14.39 0.14 15.05
CA TYR A 261 -13.05 0.16 14.45
C TYR A 261 -12.93 -0.80 13.27
N PHE A 262 -13.52 -1.99 13.36
CA PHE A 262 -13.52 -2.94 12.25
C PHE A 262 -14.30 -2.41 11.04
N VAL A 263 -15.49 -1.86 11.27
CA VAL A 263 -16.30 -1.24 10.21
C VAL A 263 -15.56 -0.08 9.56
N SER A 264 -15.00 0.81 10.38
CA SER A 264 -14.24 1.96 9.91
C SER A 264 -13.02 1.53 9.10
N ALA A 265 -12.29 0.51 9.54
CA ALA A 265 -11.12 -0.01 8.83
C ALA A 265 -11.50 -0.66 7.49
N ALA A 266 -12.56 -1.46 7.44
CA ALA A 266 -13.02 -2.09 6.21
C ALA A 266 -13.45 -1.05 5.16
N LEU A 267 -14.18 -0.01 5.58
CA LEU A 267 -14.59 1.11 4.72
C LEU A 267 -13.40 1.96 4.28
N LEU A 268 -12.46 2.24 5.20
CA LEU A 268 -11.24 3.00 4.90
C LEU A 268 -10.37 2.28 3.86
N GLU A 269 -10.13 0.98 4.04
CA GLU A 269 -9.39 0.15 3.08
C GLU A 269 -10.09 0.10 1.71
N ALA A 270 -11.43 0.03 1.69
CA ALA A 270 -12.22 0.11 0.46
C ALA A 270 -12.06 1.47 -0.24
N GLY A 271 -12.11 2.57 0.51
CA GLY A 271 -11.90 3.93 -0.01
C GLY A 271 -10.50 4.13 -0.60
N ILE A 272 -9.47 3.57 0.03
CA ILE A 272 -8.08 3.60 -0.45
C ILE A 272 -7.93 2.76 -1.72
N ALA A 273 -8.60 1.61 -1.82
CA ALA A 273 -8.60 0.79 -3.03
C ALA A 273 -9.18 1.56 -4.22
N GLU A 274 -10.35 2.19 -4.06
CA GLU A 274 -10.95 3.02 -5.12
C GLU A 274 -10.07 4.23 -5.48
N TYR A 275 -9.47 4.86 -4.46
CA TYR A 275 -8.53 5.95 -4.65
C TYR A 275 -7.37 5.54 -5.54
N LYS A 276 -6.71 4.40 -5.26
CA LYS A 276 -5.56 3.89 -6.03
C LYS A 276 -5.87 3.81 -7.53
N TYR A 277 -7.07 3.34 -7.88
CA TYR A 277 -7.53 3.17 -9.26
C TYR A 277 -8.20 4.40 -9.88
N GLY A 278 -8.12 5.57 -9.23
CA GLY A 278 -8.61 6.84 -9.80
C GLY A 278 -10.13 7.02 -9.71
N ARG A 279 -10.84 6.17 -8.98
CA ARG A 279 -12.30 6.27 -8.79
C ARG A 279 -12.64 7.21 -7.63
N ILE A 280 -12.43 8.50 -7.86
CA ILE A 280 -12.53 9.57 -6.84
C ILE A 280 -13.91 9.59 -6.19
N ASP A 281 -15.01 9.55 -6.96
CA ASP A 281 -16.37 9.61 -6.40
C ASP A 281 -16.70 8.42 -5.50
N GLN A 282 -16.34 7.21 -5.93
CA GLN A 282 -16.59 6.00 -5.15
C GLN A 282 -15.71 5.94 -3.90
N SER A 283 -14.46 6.40 -4.02
CA SER A 283 -13.55 6.56 -2.89
C SER A 283 -14.16 7.46 -1.82
N ARG A 284 -14.69 8.63 -2.22
CA ARG A 284 -15.34 9.58 -1.32
C ARG A 284 -16.49 8.96 -0.54
N LEU A 285 -17.38 8.22 -1.22
CA LEU A 285 -18.52 7.57 -0.55
C LEU A 285 -18.06 6.66 0.59
N TYR A 286 -17.02 5.86 0.37
CA TYR A 286 -16.48 4.98 1.40
C TYR A 286 -15.74 5.75 2.51
N LEU A 287 -15.02 6.82 2.18
CA LEU A 287 -14.34 7.66 3.16
C LEU A 287 -15.34 8.40 4.06
N ASP A 288 -16.42 8.95 3.49
CA ASP A 288 -17.51 9.59 4.24
C ASP A 288 -18.16 8.57 5.20
N SER A 289 -18.47 7.36 4.72
CA SER A 289 -18.99 6.28 5.58
C SER A 289 -18.00 5.83 6.66
N ALA A 290 -16.69 5.82 6.38
CA ALA A 290 -15.66 5.50 7.37
C ALA A 290 -15.57 6.60 8.45
N GLN A 291 -15.68 7.87 8.07
CA GLN A 291 -15.73 9.01 8.99
C GLN A 291 -16.96 8.93 9.91
N GLU A 292 -18.13 8.63 9.35
CA GLU A 292 -19.35 8.38 10.14
C GLU A 292 -19.19 7.21 11.11
N ALA A 293 -18.65 6.08 10.64
CA ALA A 293 -18.46 4.88 11.46
C ALA A 293 -17.52 5.12 12.64
N CYS A 294 -16.48 5.94 12.47
CA CYS A 294 -15.53 6.30 13.54
C CYS A 294 -15.92 7.56 14.31
N GLY A 295 -17.08 8.18 14.02
CA GLY A 295 -17.58 9.37 14.71
C GLY A 295 -16.70 10.61 14.51
N LEU A 296 -16.11 10.75 13.33
CA LEU A 296 -15.27 11.88 12.93
C LEU A 296 -16.04 12.80 11.99
N HIS A 297 -16.05 14.10 12.28
CA HIS A 297 -16.54 15.12 11.36
C HIS A 297 -15.47 16.18 11.15
N LEU A 298 -15.05 16.35 9.89
CA LEU A 298 -14.01 17.30 9.50
C LEU A 298 -14.62 18.58 8.93
N SER A 299 -14.09 19.74 9.33
CA SER A 299 -14.45 21.02 8.71
C SER A 299 -13.23 21.92 8.56
N LEU A 300 -13.11 22.57 7.40
CA LEU A 300 -12.06 23.57 7.15
C LEU A 300 -12.54 24.95 7.60
N THR A 301 -11.71 25.64 8.37
CA THR A 301 -11.97 26.98 8.90
C THR A 301 -10.75 27.90 8.71
N GLY A 302 -10.96 29.21 8.82
CA GLY A 302 -9.89 30.20 8.72
C GLY A 302 -9.61 30.87 10.07
N ILE A 303 -8.36 30.81 10.55
CA ILE A 303 -7.91 31.42 11.81
C ILE A 303 -6.73 32.34 11.53
N LEU A 304 -6.67 33.53 12.15
CA LEU A 304 -5.53 34.42 11.98
C LEU A 304 -4.26 33.82 12.61
N GLY A 305 -3.16 33.84 11.87
CA GLY A 305 -1.87 33.33 12.34
C GLY A 305 -0.67 33.75 11.50
N PHE A 306 0.49 33.20 11.86
CA PHE A 306 1.77 33.48 11.25
C PHE A 306 2.36 32.21 10.64
N ARG A 307 2.85 32.29 9.39
CA ARG A 307 3.45 31.15 8.67
C ARG A 307 4.97 31.23 8.60
N THR A 308 5.53 32.42 8.76
CA THR A 308 6.99 32.62 8.77
C THR A 308 7.43 33.28 10.07
N ILE A 309 8.67 32.97 10.49
CA ILE A 309 9.22 33.44 11.77
C ILE A 309 9.21 34.97 11.88
N HIS A 310 9.47 35.67 10.78
CA HIS A 310 9.60 37.13 10.73
C HIS A 310 8.32 37.86 10.26
N GLN A 311 7.19 37.16 10.14
CA GLN A 311 5.94 37.77 9.72
C GLN A 311 5.38 38.71 10.82
N VAL A 312 5.15 39.97 10.48
CA VAL A 312 4.62 40.97 11.44
C VAL A 312 3.09 40.99 11.52
N ASN A 313 2.42 40.89 10.37
CA ASN A 313 0.95 40.94 10.30
C ASN A 313 0.36 39.53 10.23
N ALA A 314 -0.54 39.20 11.15
CA ALA A 314 -1.27 37.94 11.09
C ALA A 314 -2.15 37.87 9.83
N LYS A 315 -2.14 36.71 9.18
CA LYS A 315 -2.95 36.41 7.98
C LYS A 315 -3.84 35.21 8.27
N SER A 316 -4.99 35.14 7.60
CA SER A 316 -5.86 33.95 7.68
C SER A 316 -5.09 32.71 7.25
N GLN A 317 -5.07 31.70 8.12
CA GLN A 317 -4.52 30.36 7.92
C GLN A 317 -5.68 29.38 7.85
N MET A 318 -5.63 28.43 6.92
CA MET A 318 -6.59 27.34 6.89
C MET A 318 -6.27 26.35 8.00
N VAL A 319 -7.27 25.99 8.79
CA VAL A 319 -7.15 25.07 9.93
C VAL A 319 -8.27 24.03 9.83
N LEU A 320 -7.90 22.77 9.99
CA LEU A 320 -8.84 21.66 10.02
C LEU A 320 -9.35 21.47 11.45
N VAL A 321 -10.66 21.59 11.63
CA VAL A 321 -11.34 21.28 12.89
C VAL A 321 -11.88 19.86 12.80
N ALA A 322 -11.41 18.99 13.70
CA ALA A 322 -11.88 17.62 13.83
C ALA A 322 -12.82 17.53 15.04
N ASN A 323 -14.11 17.31 14.78
CA ASN A 323 -15.10 17.05 15.82
C ASN A 323 -15.23 15.54 16.00
N THR A 324 -14.94 15.05 17.21
CA THR A 324 -15.08 13.63 17.57
C THR A 324 -16.31 13.45 18.46
N SER A 325 -17.28 12.64 18.04
CA SER A 325 -18.40 12.25 18.91
C SER A 325 -17.93 11.18 19.90
N ARG A 326 -17.48 11.57 21.09
CA ARG A 326 -17.33 10.63 22.21
C ARG A 326 -18.73 10.23 22.69
N PRO A 327 -19.03 8.93 22.92
CA PRO A 327 -20.19 8.55 23.70
C PRO A 327 -20.03 9.14 25.10
N ALA A 328 -21.11 9.72 25.65
CA ALA A 328 -21.11 10.32 26.98
C ALA A 328 -20.87 9.23 28.06
N ALA A 329 -19.61 9.06 28.46
CA ALA A 329 -19.25 8.54 29.77
C ALA A 329 -18.70 9.73 30.58
N GLY A 330 -19.28 9.94 31.76
CA GLY A 330 -19.14 11.17 32.55
C GLY A 330 -17.72 11.47 33.03
N GLU A 331 -17.52 12.77 33.24
CA GLU A 331 -16.56 13.44 34.14
C GLU A 331 -15.08 12.99 34.12
N GLU A 332 -14.25 13.93 33.65
CA GLU A 332 -12.86 14.19 34.09
C GLU A 332 -12.15 13.05 34.84
N GLN A 333 -11.66 12.09 34.07
CA GLN A 333 -10.42 11.39 34.42
C GLN A 333 -9.52 11.41 33.19
N GLU A 334 -8.33 11.99 33.35
CA GLU A 334 -7.16 11.68 32.55
C GLU A 334 -7.01 10.16 32.51
N THR A 335 -7.62 9.54 31.51
CA THR A 335 -7.56 8.10 31.32
C THR A 335 -6.31 7.88 30.50
N GLU A 336 -5.20 7.66 31.19
CA GLU A 336 -4.01 7.07 30.60
C GLU A 336 -4.46 5.88 29.76
N LEU A 337 -4.17 5.93 28.46
CA LEU A 337 -4.34 4.83 27.54
C LEU A 337 -3.47 3.67 28.05
N THR A 338 -4.07 2.74 28.80
CA THR A 338 -3.38 1.54 29.26
C THR A 338 -3.25 0.54 28.10
N GLY A 339 -2.51 0.93 27.06
CA GLY A 339 -1.77 -0.05 26.28
C GLY A 339 -0.73 -0.72 27.19
N THR A 340 -0.15 -1.84 26.76
CA THR A 340 1.09 -2.31 27.39
C THR A 340 2.08 -1.14 27.43
N GLN A 341 2.86 -0.95 28.50
CA GLN A 341 3.79 0.18 28.63
C GLN A 341 4.68 0.38 27.38
N GLY A 342 4.94 -0.69 26.62
CA GLY A 342 5.65 -0.64 25.33
C GLY A 342 4.89 0.04 24.18
N ASP A 343 3.56 -0.06 24.08
CA ASP A 343 2.78 0.56 23.01
C ASP A 343 2.67 2.08 23.18
N ALA A 344 2.44 2.57 24.40
CA ALA A 344 2.39 4.00 24.69
C ALA A 344 3.76 4.68 24.47
N VAL A 345 4.86 3.99 24.85
CA VAL A 345 6.22 4.47 24.57
C VAL A 345 6.51 4.47 23.07
N ALA A 346 6.09 3.44 22.33
CA ALA A 346 6.23 3.38 20.88
C ALA A 346 5.44 4.50 20.17
N LEU A 347 4.23 4.80 20.62
CA LEU A 347 3.39 5.88 20.08
C LEU A 347 4.01 7.27 20.28
N LYS A 348 4.67 7.51 21.43
CA LYS A 348 5.36 8.78 21.74
C LYS A 348 6.71 8.90 21.01
N ASN A 349 7.44 7.80 20.92
CA ASN A 349 8.76 7.74 20.29
C ASN A 349 8.70 7.58 18.76
N ALA A 350 7.52 7.36 18.17
CA ALA A 350 7.34 7.36 16.72
C ALA A 350 7.57 8.74 16.07
N ARG A 351 7.85 9.78 16.86
CA ARG A 351 8.43 11.01 16.33
C ARG A 351 9.80 10.69 15.73
N SER A 352 9.88 10.72 14.40
CA SER A 352 11.14 10.90 13.69
C SER A 352 11.96 11.98 14.38
N SER A 353 13.27 11.77 14.52
CA SER A 353 14.22 12.76 15.04
C SER A 353 14.41 13.89 14.03
N VAL A 354 13.32 14.60 13.73
CA VAL A 354 13.32 15.77 12.87
C VAL A 354 13.91 16.93 13.67
N PRO A 355 14.77 17.78 13.07
CA PRO A 355 15.34 18.93 13.75
C PRO A 355 14.26 19.79 14.38
N GLY A 356 14.54 20.34 15.57
CA GLY A 356 13.65 21.28 16.24
C GLY A 356 13.34 22.51 15.38
N GLU A 357 12.33 23.29 15.78
CA GLU A 357 11.87 24.50 15.08
C GLU A 357 12.96 25.56 14.80
N SER A 358 14.16 25.39 15.38
CA SER A 358 15.36 26.19 15.12
C SER A 358 16.17 25.69 13.90
N ASP A 359 15.48 25.24 12.85
CA ASP A 359 16.12 24.80 11.62
C ASP A 359 16.71 26.02 10.90
N GLU A 360 18.04 26.20 10.98
CA GLU A 360 18.79 27.36 10.46
C GLU A 360 18.57 27.60 8.95
N PHE A 361 17.94 26.64 8.26
CA PHE A 361 17.78 26.61 6.81
C PHE A 361 16.40 27.09 6.32
N CYS A 362 15.37 27.22 7.17
CA CYS A 362 14.01 27.55 6.71
C CYS A 362 13.19 28.44 7.66
N ASP A 363 12.90 29.67 7.22
CA ASP A 363 12.05 30.62 7.97
C ASP A 363 10.55 30.27 7.97
N ILE A 364 10.13 29.23 7.24
CA ILE A 364 8.73 28.82 7.09
C ILE A 364 8.41 27.78 8.17
N LEU A 365 7.44 28.08 9.02
CA LEU A 365 7.05 27.21 10.11
C LEU A 365 6.38 25.93 9.59
N ARG A 366 6.64 24.79 10.27
CA ARG A 366 5.97 23.51 9.97
C ARG A 366 4.48 23.58 10.24
N MET A 367 4.10 24.22 11.35
CA MET A 367 2.72 24.52 11.72
C MET A 367 2.58 26.03 11.87
N PRO A 368 1.49 26.64 11.41
CA PRO A 368 1.26 28.05 11.62
C PRO A 368 1.10 28.34 13.12
N ARG A 369 1.70 29.44 13.59
CA ARG A 369 1.41 29.95 14.93
C ARG A 369 0.09 30.70 14.86
N LEU A 370 -0.96 30.12 15.41
CA LEU A 370 -2.30 30.70 15.45
C LEU A 370 -2.38 31.75 16.56
N LEU A 371 -3.17 32.80 16.34
CA LEU A 371 -3.51 33.76 17.39
C LEU A 371 -4.61 33.17 18.28
N GLU A 372 -4.39 33.22 19.59
CA GLU A 372 -5.43 32.90 20.57
C GLU A 372 -6.43 34.07 20.63
N ASN A 373 -7.73 33.75 20.59
CA ASN A 373 -8.77 34.77 20.72
C ASN A 373 -8.87 35.19 22.20
N GLU A 374 -8.23 36.30 22.59
CA GLU A 374 -8.32 36.84 23.97
C GLU A 374 -9.73 37.34 24.38
N ASN A 375 -10.77 37.16 23.55
CA ASN A 375 -12.11 37.73 23.77
C ASN A 375 -13.16 36.79 24.41
N ASP A 376 -12.80 35.58 24.84
CA ASP A 376 -13.75 34.63 25.48
C ASP A 376 -13.64 34.54 27.01
N SER A 377 -13.32 35.65 27.69
CA SER A 377 -13.34 35.72 29.16
C SER A 377 -14.75 35.88 29.77
N GLY A 378 -15.82 35.31 29.18
CA GLY A 378 -17.17 35.64 29.62
C GLY A 378 -18.36 34.74 29.24
N ASN A 379 -18.19 33.56 28.64
CA ASN A 379 -19.31 32.61 28.46
C ASN A 379 -18.82 31.16 28.32
N GLU A 380 -19.04 30.34 29.35
CA GLU A 380 -18.63 28.92 29.43
C GLU A 380 -19.34 27.96 28.45
N ASN A 381 -20.02 28.44 27.40
CA ASN A 381 -20.75 27.60 26.44
C ASN A 381 -20.41 27.83 24.96
N THR A 382 -19.43 28.68 24.66
CA THR A 382 -18.78 28.72 23.33
C THR A 382 -17.50 27.90 23.41
N LYS A 383 -17.55 26.67 22.88
CA LYS A 383 -16.40 25.76 22.82
C LYS A 383 -15.25 26.46 22.10
N ASP A 384 -14.11 26.65 22.79
CA ASP A 384 -12.83 26.96 22.17
C ASP A 384 -12.62 26.09 20.92
N PRO A 385 -12.51 26.67 19.71
CA PRO A 385 -12.22 25.88 18.50
C PRO A 385 -10.81 25.27 18.52
N CYS A 386 -9.98 25.65 19.50
CA CYS A 386 -8.60 25.19 19.68
C CYS A 386 -8.39 24.21 20.84
N LYS A 387 -9.44 23.72 21.53
CA LYS A 387 -9.27 22.51 22.35
C LYS A 387 -9.00 21.34 21.40
N LYS A 388 -7.72 21.03 21.21
CA LYS A 388 -7.20 19.94 20.38
C LYS A 388 -7.96 18.65 20.71
N ALA A 389 -8.97 18.31 19.92
CA ALA A 389 -9.52 16.96 19.96
C ALA A 389 -8.35 16.02 19.66
N VAL A 390 -8.13 15.02 20.49
CA VAL A 390 -7.11 14.00 20.28
C VAL A 390 -7.78 12.88 19.47
N PRO A 391 -7.63 12.86 18.13
CA PRO A 391 -8.23 11.83 17.30
C PRO A 391 -7.63 10.47 17.64
N THR A 392 -8.49 9.46 17.71
CA THR A 392 -8.06 8.06 17.79
C THR A 392 -7.23 7.68 16.57
N ALA A 393 -6.45 6.61 16.66
CA ALA A 393 -5.59 6.17 15.56
C ALA A 393 -6.35 5.92 14.24
N ILE A 394 -7.56 5.36 14.29
CA ILE A 394 -8.38 5.14 13.09
C ILE A 394 -8.89 6.46 12.51
N GLN A 395 -9.21 7.44 13.36
CA GLN A 395 -9.58 8.79 12.94
C GLN A 395 -8.39 9.52 12.31
N GLN A 396 -7.17 9.35 12.85
CA GLN A 396 -5.94 9.87 12.23
C GLN A 396 -5.73 9.29 10.83
N ALA A 397 -5.94 7.98 10.66
CA ALA A 397 -5.87 7.33 9.35
C ALA A 397 -6.94 7.86 8.37
N ALA A 398 -8.17 8.09 8.84
CA ALA A 398 -9.24 8.70 8.04
C ALA A 398 -8.90 10.15 7.60
N VAL A 399 -8.29 10.96 8.48
CA VAL A 399 -7.79 12.31 8.12
C VAL A 399 -6.75 12.25 7.01
N LEU A 400 -5.80 11.30 7.07
CA LEU A 400 -4.78 11.15 6.04
C LEU A 400 -5.36 10.62 4.71
N ALA A 401 -6.36 9.75 4.77
CA ALA A 401 -7.07 9.29 3.57
C ALA A 401 -7.85 10.44 2.90
N GLU A 402 -8.48 11.32 3.68
CA GLU A 402 -9.10 12.54 3.15
C GLU A 402 -8.05 13.48 2.55
N CYS A 403 -6.88 13.62 3.18
CA CYS A 403 -5.77 14.39 2.63
C CYS A 403 -5.32 13.85 1.25
N LEU A 404 -5.21 12.52 1.10
CA LEU A 404 -4.91 11.88 -0.17
C LEU A 404 -6.02 12.13 -1.20
N HIS A 405 -7.28 12.08 -0.79
CA HIS A 405 -8.42 12.34 -1.65
C HIS A 405 -8.38 13.79 -2.21
N VAL A 406 -8.17 14.79 -1.34
CA VAL A 406 -8.01 16.19 -1.73
C VAL A 406 -6.86 16.37 -2.72
N SER A 407 -5.75 15.63 -2.55
CA SER A 407 -4.59 15.71 -3.43
C SER A 407 -4.88 15.30 -4.88
N ARG A 408 -5.87 14.43 -5.12
CA ARG A 408 -6.27 14.01 -6.47
C ARG A 408 -7.45 14.78 -7.03
N ARG A 409 -8.29 15.38 -6.16
CA ARG A 409 -9.43 16.19 -6.58
C ARG A 409 -8.98 17.51 -7.22
N SER A 410 -7.94 18.13 -6.66
CA SER A 410 -7.46 19.42 -7.13
C SER A 410 -6.45 19.20 -8.26
N ARG A 411 -6.57 19.93 -9.36
CA ARG A 411 -5.52 19.98 -10.40
C ARG A 411 -4.17 20.23 -9.73
N TYR A 412 -3.10 19.67 -10.29
CA TYR A 412 -1.73 19.98 -9.85
C TYR A 412 -1.46 21.48 -10.05
N ASP A 413 -1.73 22.25 -9.01
CA ASP A 413 -1.49 23.69 -8.88
C ASP A 413 -0.98 23.94 -7.44
N GLU A 414 -0.30 25.06 -7.22
CA GLU A 414 0.27 25.41 -5.92
C GLU A 414 -0.77 25.42 -4.79
N MET A 415 -2.05 25.67 -5.14
CA MET A 415 -3.17 25.73 -4.20
C MET A 415 -3.52 24.37 -3.57
N SER A 416 -3.39 23.25 -4.31
CA SER A 416 -3.77 21.93 -3.80
C SER A 416 -2.91 21.52 -2.60
N GLY A 417 -1.62 21.85 -2.62
CA GLY A 417 -0.72 21.64 -1.50
C GLY A 417 -1.14 22.41 -0.25
N TRP A 418 -1.70 23.62 -0.41
CA TRP A 418 -2.22 24.40 0.72
C TRP A 418 -3.55 23.86 1.25
N GLU A 419 -4.38 23.23 0.42
CA GLU A 419 -5.60 22.54 0.85
C GLU A 419 -5.30 21.27 1.65
N MET A 420 -4.19 20.59 1.34
CA MET A 420 -3.72 19.40 2.08
C MET A 420 -3.08 19.76 3.43
N ALA A 421 -2.40 20.90 3.51
CA ALA A 421 -1.62 21.31 4.68
C ALA A 421 -2.35 21.19 6.04
N PRO A 422 -3.63 21.62 6.18
CA PRO A 422 -4.35 21.52 7.45
C PRO A 422 -4.54 20.09 7.95
N TYR A 423 -4.67 19.12 7.04
CA TYR A 423 -4.81 17.70 7.39
C TYR A 423 -3.49 17.13 7.93
N ILE A 424 -2.36 17.48 7.28
CA ILE A 424 -1.02 17.09 7.71
C ILE A 424 -0.70 17.72 9.07
N GLU A 425 -0.99 19.02 9.22
CA GLU A 425 -0.73 19.78 10.46
C GLU A 425 -1.54 19.28 11.65
N LEU A 426 -2.78 18.82 11.44
CA LEU A 426 -3.58 18.21 12.50
C LEU A 426 -2.89 16.97 13.08
N ILE A 427 -2.36 16.09 12.24
CA ILE A 427 -1.64 14.88 12.67
C ILE A 427 -0.29 15.23 13.30
N ASP A 428 0.42 16.21 12.74
CA ASP A 428 1.69 16.67 13.30
C ASP A 428 1.57 17.22 14.71
N SER A 429 0.45 17.88 15.00
CA SER A 429 0.16 18.43 16.32
C SER A 429 -0.10 17.37 17.39
N GLN A 430 -0.34 16.11 17.00
CA GLN A 430 -0.58 15.00 17.93
C GLN A 430 0.74 14.48 18.52
N GLU A 431 0.70 14.13 19.80
CA GLU A 431 1.83 13.52 20.51
C GLU A 431 1.91 12.01 20.29
N GLU A 432 0.77 11.35 20.06
CA GLU A 432 0.67 9.90 19.93
C GLU A 432 0.13 9.51 18.54
N SER A 433 0.94 8.78 17.78
CA SER A 433 0.57 8.23 16.47
C SER A 433 1.29 6.91 16.23
N TYR A 434 0.62 5.95 15.59
CA TYR A 434 1.31 4.74 15.13
C TYR A 434 2.38 5.09 14.08
N PHE A 435 3.45 4.29 14.05
CA PHE A 435 4.58 4.48 13.15
C PHE A 435 4.16 4.71 11.69
N VAL A 436 3.26 3.88 11.14
CA VAL A 436 2.85 3.99 9.72
C VAL A 436 1.99 5.24 9.47
N VAL A 437 1.15 5.62 10.42
CA VAL A 437 0.33 6.85 10.34
C VAL A 437 1.24 8.07 10.31
N ARG A 438 2.23 8.12 11.21
CA ARG A 438 3.21 9.21 11.25
C ARG A 438 4.07 9.23 9.97
N SER A 439 4.56 8.07 9.54
CA SER A 439 5.35 7.93 8.33
C SER A 439 4.61 8.43 7.10
N LEU A 440 3.34 8.08 6.92
CA LEU A 440 2.53 8.62 5.82
C LEU A 440 2.33 10.14 5.93
N CYS A 441 2.09 10.67 7.13
CA CYS A 441 2.00 12.11 7.35
C CYS A 441 3.28 12.84 6.92
N ASP A 442 4.45 12.32 7.31
CA ASP A 442 5.75 12.87 6.91
C ASP A 442 5.98 12.74 5.39
N ILE A 443 5.59 11.63 4.76
CA ILE A 443 5.65 11.48 3.29
C ILE A 443 4.81 12.53 2.57
N LEU A 444 3.55 12.74 3.01
CA LEU A 444 2.68 13.77 2.43
C LEU A 444 3.27 15.17 2.61
N ARG A 445 3.89 15.44 3.76
CA ARG A 445 4.61 16.68 4.01
C ARG A 445 5.82 16.84 3.11
N ILE A 446 6.64 15.81 2.94
CA ILE A 446 7.82 15.83 2.05
C ILE A 446 7.39 16.11 0.61
N ARG A 447 6.33 15.44 0.13
CA ARG A 447 5.77 15.67 -1.20
C ARG A 447 5.30 17.11 -1.37
N TRP A 448 4.65 17.68 -0.35
CA TRP A 448 4.24 19.09 -0.38
C TRP A 448 5.44 20.06 -0.34
N GLU A 449 6.40 19.84 0.56
CA GLU A 449 7.54 20.73 0.77
C GLU A 449 8.62 20.65 -0.32
N SER A 450 8.75 19.53 -1.01
CA SER A 450 9.75 19.34 -2.08
C SER A 450 9.48 20.20 -3.33
N THR A 451 8.22 20.60 -3.55
CA THR A 451 7.83 21.47 -4.68
C THR A 451 8.38 22.89 -4.56
N ARG A 452 8.69 23.36 -3.35
CA ARG A 452 9.05 24.76 -3.08
C ARG A 452 10.53 24.88 -2.71
N SER A 453 11.24 25.80 -3.37
CA SER A 453 12.67 26.02 -3.16
C SER A 453 13.07 26.27 -1.69
N ARG A 454 12.28 27.05 -0.94
CA ARG A 454 12.58 27.40 0.45
C ARG A 454 12.41 26.26 1.45
N THR A 455 11.56 25.26 1.15
CA THR A 455 11.31 24.11 2.04
C THR A 455 11.96 22.83 1.55
N LYS A 456 12.53 22.83 0.35
CA LYS A 456 13.08 21.65 -0.30
C LYS A 456 14.22 20.98 0.48
N GLN A 457 15.11 21.77 1.09
CA GLN A 457 16.21 21.23 1.89
C GLN A 457 15.70 20.53 3.15
N ARG A 458 14.70 21.11 3.83
CA ARG A 458 14.02 20.45 4.95
C ARG A 458 13.33 19.17 4.52
N ALA A 459 12.65 19.18 3.37
CA ALA A 459 12.01 17.99 2.82
C ALA A 459 13.02 16.86 2.54
N LEU A 460 14.23 17.20 2.07
CA LEU A 460 15.31 16.23 1.85
C LEU A 460 15.76 15.59 3.16
N LEU A 461 16.05 16.41 4.18
CA LEU A 461 16.46 15.91 5.50
C LEU A 461 15.37 15.05 6.17
N MET A 462 14.09 15.45 6.02
CA MET A 462 12.97 14.63 6.48
C MET A 462 12.90 13.28 5.76
N MET A 463 13.18 13.25 4.46
CA MET A 463 13.20 12.01 3.67
C MET A 463 14.35 11.10 4.09
N GLU A 464 15.55 11.66 4.31
CA GLU A 464 16.71 10.94 4.84
C GLU A 464 16.38 10.25 6.16
N ASN A 465 15.90 11.01 7.14
CA ASN A 465 15.47 10.49 8.44
C ASN A 465 14.42 9.39 8.30
N LEU A 466 13.40 9.60 7.45
CA LEU A 466 12.34 8.61 7.25
C LEU A 466 12.87 7.29 6.68
N VAL A 467 13.80 7.34 5.72
CA VAL A 467 14.42 6.14 5.14
C VAL A 467 15.30 5.42 6.16
N GLU A 468 16.01 6.16 7.01
CA GLU A 468 16.80 5.59 8.12
C GLU A 468 15.91 4.96 9.21
N ASP A 469 14.80 5.61 9.57
CA ASP A 469 13.86 5.19 10.61
C ASP A 469 13.20 3.83 10.33
N VAL A 470 13.09 3.45 9.05
CA VAL A 470 12.65 2.11 8.64
C VAL A 470 13.63 1.02 9.10
N GLY A 471 14.93 1.31 9.10
CA GLY A 471 15.98 0.38 9.49
C GLY A 471 16.11 0.17 11.01
N ASN A 472 15.54 1.08 11.81
CA ASN A 472 15.65 1.04 13.26
C ASN A 472 14.83 -0.10 13.89
N ASP A 473 15.44 -0.84 14.82
CA ASP A 473 14.82 -2.00 15.49
C ASP A 473 13.59 -1.67 16.34
N PHE A 474 13.45 -0.40 16.74
CA PHE A 474 12.31 0.11 17.51
C PHE A 474 11.52 1.13 16.67
N PRO A 475 10.16 1.15 16.72
CA PRO A 475 9.27 0.17 17.36
C PRO A 475 9.38 -1.23 16.76
N VAL A 476 8.96 -2.27 17.51
CA VAL A 476 9.03 -3.66 17.04
C VAL A 476 8.03 -3.93 15.91
N ALA A 477 8.27 -5.00 15.14
CA ALA A 477 7.46 -5.36 13.96
C ALA A 477 5.94 -5.40 14.23
N ALA A 478 5.50 -6.01 15.35
CA ALA A 478 4.09 -6.08 15.71
C ALA A 478 3.42 -4.70 15.89
N GLN A 479 4.17 -3.72 16.40
CA GLN A 479 3.69 -2.34 16.57
C GLN A 479 3.67 -1.59 15.25
N ARG A 480 4.65 -1.83 14.38
CA ARG A 480 4.73 -1.23 13.05
C ARG A 480 3.69 -1.79 12.07
N ALA A 481 3.14 -2.99 12.30
CA ALA A 481 2.08 -3.58 11.48
C ALA A 481 0.70 -2.90 11.66
N LYS A 482 0.54 -2.07 12.70
CA LYS A 482 -0.73 -1.41 13.04
C LYS A 482 -1.11 -0.37 11.99
N LEU A 483 -2.35 -0.47 11.52
CA LEU A 483 -2.98 0.35 10.46
C LEU A 483 -2.30 0.30 9.10
N VAL A 484 -1.33 -0.60 8.86
CA VAL A 484 -0.54 -0.63 7.62
C VAL A 484 -1.37 -0.74 6.34
N PHE A 485 -2.53 -1.40 6.40
CA PHE A 485 -3.46 -1.52 5.27
C PHE A 485 -4.48 -0.38 5.21
N GLY A 486 -4.77 0.27 6.35
CA GLY A 486 -5.68 1.41 6.46
C GLY A 486 -5.02 2.76 6.14
N VAL A 487 -3.72 2.78 5.85
CA VAL A 487 -3.01 3.95 5.34
C VAL A 487 -2.22 3.56 4.09
N GLN A 488 -2.15 4.43 3.09
CA GLN A 488 -1.46 4.13 1.84
C GLN A 488 0.06 4.36 1.96
N MET A 489 0.74 3.54 2.77
CA MET A 489 2.21 3.59 2.88
C MET A 489 2.85 3.09 1.57
N PRO A 490 3.79 3.83 0.96
CA PRO A 490 4.56 3.32 -0.17
C PRO A 490 5.46 2.16 0.27
N THR A 491 5.79 1.28 -0.68
CA THR A 491 6.80 0.24 -0.46
C THR A 491 8.18 0.89 -0.30
N LEU A 492 9.10 0.21 0.37
CA LEU A 492 10.46 0.71 0.57
C LEU A 492 11.21 0.98 -0.75
N PRO A 493 11.10 0.15 -1.80
CA PRO A 493 11.65 0.49 -3.10
C PRO A 493 11.03 1.77 -3.69
N ALA A 494 9.72 1.99 -3.54
CA ALA A 494 9.05 3.19 -4.00
C ALA A 494 9.46 4.43 -3.18
N LEU A 495 9.56 4.32 -1.86
CA LEU A 495 10.01 5.41 -0.98
C LEU A 495 11.46 5.81 -1.29
N ARG A 496 12.37 4.83 -1.40
CA ARG A 496 13.78 5.08 -1.77
C ARG A 496 13.91 5.62 -3.19
N LYS A 497 13.00 5.25 -4.11
CA LYS A 497 12.93 5.87 -5.43
C LYS A 497 12.55 7.35 -5.34
N GLU A 498 11.51 7.70 -4.57
CA GLU A 498 11.13 9.10 -4.30
C GLU A 498 12.29 9.89 -3.66
N TYR A 499 13.06 9.25 -2.76
CA TYR A 499 14.28 9.83 -2.20
C TYR A 499 15.34 10.13 -3.28
N GLY A 500 15.64 9.16 -4.16
CA GLY A 500 16.57 9.36 -5.27
C GLY A 500 16.12 10.47 -6.24
N GLU A 501 14.82 10.58 -6.52
CA GLU A 501 14.24 11.64 -7.35
C GLU A 501 14.34 13.01 -6.67
N LEU A 502 14.13 13.07 -5.36
CA LEU A 502 14.32 14.27 -4.55
C LEU A 502 15.79 14.72 -4.56
N LEU A 503 16.74 13.79 -4.41
CA LEU A 503 18.19 14.04 -4.52
C LEU A 503 18.57 14.62 -5.89
N ILE A 504 18.09 14.03 -6.99
CA ILE A 504 18.30 14.57 -8.34
C ILE A 504 17.79 16.02 -8.41
N SER A 505 16.60 16.26 -7.88
CA SER A 505 15.99 17.58 -7.93
C SER A 505 16.76 18.61 -7.07
N CYS A 506 17.52 18.17 -6.08
CA CYS A 506 18.48 18.97 -5.29
C CYS A 506 19.87 19.08 -5.94
N GLY A 507 20.10 18.43 -7.09
CA GLY A 507 21.37 18.42 -7.81
C GLY A 507 22.37 17.34 -7.34
N ILE A 508 21.97 16.45 -6.43
CA ILE A 508 22.80 15.40 -5.84
C ILE A 508 22.61 14.09 -6.64
N VAL A 509 23.02 14.10 -7.91
CA VAL A 509 22.80 12.96 -8.83
C VAL A 509 23.67 11.74 -8.48
N GLY A 510 24.81 11.95 -7.82
CA GLY A 510 25.75 10.87 -7.45
C GLY A 510 25.14 9.86 -6.47
N GLU A 511 24.57 10.33 -5.37
CA GLU A 511 23.94 9.46 -4.36
C GLU A 511 22.68 8.78 -4.90
N ALA A 512 21.89 9.51 -5.70
CA ALA A 512 20.73 8.93 -6.38
C ALA A 512 21.10 7.73 -7.27
N LEU A 513 22.27 7.77 -7.92
CA LEU A 513 22.78 6.69 -8.76
C LEU A 513 22.97 5.39 -7.95
N ASP A 514 23.58 5.49 -6.77
CA ASP A 514 23.82 4.33 -5.90
C ASP A 514 22.50 3.74 -5.40
N ILE A 515 21.53 4.59 -5.02
CA ILE A 515 20.19 4.15 -4.61
C ILE A 515 19.48 3.39 -5.75
N PHE A 516 19.46 3.94 -6.96
CA PHE A 516 18.78 3.28 -8.09
C PHE A 516 19.50 2.00 -8.52
N LYS A 517 20.82 1.94 -8.36
CA LYS A 517 21.60 0.72 -8.61
C LYS A 517 21.27 -0.38 -7.61
N ASP A 518 21.17 -0.06 -6.32
CA ASP A 518 20.81 -1.01 -5.25
C ASP A 518 19.39 -1.57 -5.43
N LEU A 519 18.46 -0.72 -5.86
CA LEU A 519 17.07 -1.10 -6.11
C LEU A 519 16.84 -1.76 -7.47
N GLU A 520 17.88 -1.85 -8.31
CA GLU A 520 17.81 -2.36 -9.68
C GLU A 520 16.78 -1.59 -10.54
N LEU A 521 16.63 -0.29 -10.29
CA LEU A 521 15.76 0.63 -11.04
C LEU A 521 16.52 1.17 -12.27
N TRP A 522 16.61 0.34 -13.30
CA TRP A 522 17.44 0.61 -14.48
C TRP A 522 17.05 1.90 -15.21
N ASP A 523 15.75 2.21 -15.32
CA ASP A 523 15.29 3.43 -16.00
C ASP A 523 15.76 4.70 -15.29
N ASN A 524 15.59 4.76 -13.97
CA ASN A 524 16.06 5.87 -13.14
C ASN A 524 17.60 5.98 -13.17
N LEU A 525 18.30 4.84 -13.17
CA LEU A 525 19.75 4.80 -13.25
C LEU A 525 20.27 5.33 -14.58
N ILE A 526 19.65 4.93 -15.69
CA ILE A 526 19.94 5.43 -17.04
C ILE A 526 19.68 6.92 -17.13
N TYR A 527 18.56 7.38 -16.57
CA TYR A 527 18.25 8.80 -16.49
C TYR A 527 19.36 9.58 -15.77
N CYS A 528 19.87 9.07 -14.65
CA CYS A 528 21.02 9.66 -13.97
C CYS A 528 22.27 9.72 -14.86
N TYR A 529 22.63 8.64 -15.54
CA TYR A 529 23.78 8.63 -16.45
C TYR A 529 23.61 9.64 -17.60
N ARG A 530 22.40 9.82 -18.12
CA ARG A 530 22.10 10.84 -19.14
C ARG A 530 22.27 12.25 -18.59
N LEU A 531 21.79 12.54 -17.39
CA LEU A 531 22.00 13.83 -16.72
C LEU A 531 23.49 14.12 -16.50
N LEU A 532 24.29 13.09 -16.20
CA LEU A 532 25.74 13.20 -16.05
C LEU A 532 26.51 13.21 -17.38
N GLY A 533 25.85 13.09 -18.54
CA GLY A 533 26.48 13.01 -19.86
C GLY A 533 27.24 11.70 -20.13
N LYS A 534 27.10 10.68 -19.27
CA LYS A 534 27.81 9.39 -19.31
C LYS A 534 27.02 8.32 -20.07
N VAL A 535 26.67 8.61 -21.33
CA VAL A 535 25.83 7.72 -22.15
C VAL A 535 26.51 6.38 -22.47
N ALA A 536 27.84 6.36 -22.64
CA ALA A 536 28.60 5.15 -22.90
C ALA A 536 28.59 4.17 -21.71
N ASP A 537 28.65 4.70 -20.49
CA ASP A 537 28.58 3.89 -19.28
C ASP A 537 27.20 3.23 -19.16
N ALA A 538 26.14 4.00 -19.44
CA ALA A 538 24.76 3.48 -19.46
C ALA A 538 24.58 2.33 -20.46
N THR A 539 25.06 2.49 -21.70
CA THR A 539 24.94 1.42 -22.71
C THR A 539 25.77 0.19 -22.34
N SER A 540 26.97 0.37 -21.78
CA SER A 540 27.79 -0.74 -21.31
C SER A 540 27.11 -1.53 -20.18
N LEU A 541 26.47 -0.83 -19.24
CA LEU A 541 25.73 -1.43 -18.13
C LEU A 541 24.52 -2.21 -18.62
N ILE A 542 23.72 -1.62 -19.52
CA ILE A 542 22.54 -2.28 -20.09
C ILE A 542 22.97 -3.54 -20.86
N ASN A 543 24.01 -3.47 -21.70
CA ASN A 543 24.50 -4.63 -22.44
C ASN A 543 25.03 -5.74 -21.51
N THR A 544 25.71 -5.36 -20.43
CA THR A 544 26.15 -6.31 -19.39
C THR A 544 24.94 -7.00 -18.77
N ARG A 545 23.85 -6.28 -18.47
CA ARG A 545 22.63 -6.89 -17.93
C ARG A 545 21.89 -7.75 -18.95
N ILE A 546 21.78 -7.32 -20.20
CA ILE A 546 21.20 -8.13 -21.28
C ILE A 546 21.97 -9.45 -21.46
N SER A 547 23.28 -9.46 -21.23
CA SER A 547 24.07 -10.70 -21.28
C SER A 547 23.69 -11.71 -20.19
N VAL A 548 23.16 -11.24 -19.06
CA VAL A 548 22.69 -12.09 -17.94
C VAL A 548 21.22 -12.47 -18.13
N THR A 549 20.36 -11.51 -18.51
CA THR A 549 18.91 -11.71 -18.68
C THR A 549 18.46 -11.28 -20.08
N PRO A 550 18.79 -12.06 -21.13
CA PRO A 550 18.53 -11.67 -22.53
C PRO A 550 17.04 -11.57 -22.88
N ASN A 551 16.19 -12.24 -22.09
CA ASN A 551 14.75 -12.30 -22.30
C ASN A 551 13.96 -11.18 -21.58
N ASP A 552 14.61 -10.26 -20.86
CA ASP A 552 13.91 -9.15 -20.21
C ASP A 552 13.61 -8.02 -21.22
N PRO A 553 12.34 -7.77 -21.59
CA PRO A 553 11.99 -6.72 -22.54
C PRO A 553 12.29 -5.30 -22.03
N ARG A 554 12.37 -5.08 -20.72
CA ARG A 554 12.60 -3.75 -20.13
C ARG A 554 13.99 -3.24 -20.44
N LEU A 555 15.00 -4.13 -20.41
CA LEU A 555 16.38 -3.79 -20.74
C LEU A 555 16.53 -3.40 -22.22
N TRP A 556 15.81 -4.08 -23.12
CA TRP A 556 15.78 -3.74 -24.54
C TRP A 556 15.07 -2.40 -24.80
N CYS A 557 13.96 -2.12 -24.11
CA CYS A 557 13.32 -0.80 -24.14
C CYS A 557 14.25 0.29 -23.65
N SER A 558 14.92 0.05 -22.52
CA SER A 558 15.89 0.97 -21.94
C SER A 558 17.06 1.27 -22.90
N LEU A 559 17.57 0.25 -23.60
CA LEU A 559 18.60 0.44 -24.62
C LEU A 559 18.08 1.30 -25.78
N GLY A 560 16.86 1.03 -26.25
CA GLY A 560 16.18 1.84 -27.26
C GLY A 560 16.02 3.30 -26.84
N ASP A 561 15.68 3.56 -25.58
CA ASP A 561 15.51 4.92 -25.04
C ASP A 561 16.85 5.68 -25.00
N VAL A 562 17.97 4.98 -24.80
CA VAL A 562 19.33 5.57 -24.76
C VAL A 562 19.90 5.80 -26.15
N THR A 563 19.76 4.82 -27.05
CA THR A 563 20.35 4.89 -28.41
C THR A 563 19.40 5.54 -29.42
N ASN A 564 18.15 5.79 -29.04
CA ASN A 564 17.08 6.26 -29.90
C ASN A 564 16.90 5.38 -31.16
N ASN A 565 16.94 4.05 -30.99
CA ASN A 565 16.85 3.08 -32.08
C ASN A 565 15.62 2.16 -31.93
N ASP A 566 14.75 2.17 -32.93
CA ASP A 566 13.53 1.37 -32.99
C ASP A 566 13.79 -0.15 -32.96
N ASP A 567 14.93 -0.60 -33.45
CA ASP A 567 15.24 -2.04 -33.56
C ASP A 567 15.34 -2.70 -32.17
N HIS A 568 15.74 -1.95 -31.14
CA HIS A 568 15.75 -2.46 -29.77
C HIS A 568 14.34 -2.61 -29.21
N TYR A 569 13.39 -1.73 -29.55
CA TYR A 569 11.99 -1.92 -29.16
C TYR A 569 11.35 -3.11 -29.89
N LYS A 570 11.69 -3.33 -31.17
CA LYS A 570 11.25 -4.54 -31.89
C LYS A 570 11.80 -5.80 -31.22
N LYS A 571 13.07 -5.76 -30.79
CA LYS A 571 13.66 -6.87 -30.04
C LYS A 571 12.94 -7.12 -28.70
N ALA A 572 12.57 -6.05 -28.00
CA ALA A 572 11.77 -6.13 -26.78
C ALA A 572 10.40 -6.82 -27.03
N LEU A 573 9.76 -6.58 -28.19
CA LEU A 573 8.53 -7.27 -28.57
C LEU A 573 8.76 -8.75 -28.91
N GLU A 574 9.84 -9.07 -29.61
CA GLU A 574 10.20 -10.47 -29.91
C GLU A 574 10.39 -11.28 -28.62
N VAL A 575 11.20 -10.78 -27.68
CA VAL A 575 11.50 -11.53 -26.43
C VAL A 575 10.30 -11.61 -25.49
N SER A 576 9.36 -10.65 -25.58
CA SER A 576 8.13 -10.65 -24.78
C SER A 576 6.95 -11.36 -25.45
N ASN A 577 7.12 -11.92 -26.65
CA ASN A 577 6.02 -12.46 -27.47
C ASN A 577 4.87 -11.44 -27.65
N ASN A 578 5.22 -10.20 -27.99
CA ASN A 578 4.31 -9.05 -28.16
C ASN A 578 3.50 -8.67 -26.91
N LYS A 579 4.00 -8.97 -25.71
CA LYS A 579 3.34 -8.60 -24.44
C LYS A 579 3.92 -7.35 -23.76
N SER A 580 4.96 -6.75 -24.33
CA SER A 580 5.54 -5.50 -23.79
C SER A 580 4.73 -4.28 -24.24
N ALA A 581 3.84 -3.79 -23.38
CA ALA A 581 3.10 -2.55 -23.62
C ALA A 581 4.06 -1.37 -23.81
N ARG A 582 5.09 -1.24 -22.97
CA ARG A 582 6.10 -0.18 -23.08
C ARG A 582 6.78 -0.14 -24.46
N ALA A 583 7.16 -1.28 -25.02
CA ALA A 583 7.80 -1.35 -26.34
C ALA A 583 6.86 -0.86 -27.45
N LEU A 584 5.58 -1.29 -27.42
CA LEU A 584 4.56 -0.81 -28.36
C LEU A 584 4.36 0.70 -28.25
N ARG A 585 4.28 1.24 -27.03
CA ARG A 585 4.16 2.69 -26.78
C ARG A 585 5.38 3.47 -27.30
N ALA A 586 6.59 2.94 -27.10
CA ALA A 586 7.81 3.56 -27.60
C ALA A 586 7.85 3.59 -29.14
N LEU A 587 7.52 2.48 -29.79
CA LEU A 587 7.39 2.43 -31.26
C LEU A 587 6.28 3.34 -31.77
N ALA A 588 5.14 3.42 -31.07
CA ALA A 588 4.04 4.30 -31.43
C ALA A 588 4.46 5.78 -31.38
N ARG A 589 5.21 6.19 -30.34
CA ARG A 589 5.81 7.54 -30.25
C ARG A 589 6.81 7.79 -31.38
N SER A 590 7.65 6.81 -31.71
CA SER A 590 8.61 6.91 -32.82
C SER A 590 7.91 7.04 -34.19
N ALA A 591 6.85 6.26 -34.44
CA ALA A 591 6.02 6.38 -35.64
C ALA A 591 5.33 7.75 -35.73
N TYR A 592 4.81 8.26 -34.60
CA TYR A 592 4.22 9.60 -34.54
C TYR A 592 5.23 10.68 -34.90
N ASN A 593 6.45 10.61 -34.37
CA ASN A 593 7.52 11.57 -34.67
C ASN A 593 7.96 11.54 -36.14
N ARG A 594 7.76 10.41 -36.83
CA ARG A 594 7.98 10.26 -38.28
C ARG A 594 6.78 10.70 -39.13
N ASN A 595 5.71 11.20 -38.51
CA ASN A 595 4.42 11.51 -39.13
C ASN A 595 3.69 10.32 -39.75
N ASP A 596 4.04 9.08 -39.35
CA ASP A 596 3.27 7.89 -39.71
C ASP A 596 2.15 7.68 -38.68
N PHE A 597 1.11 8.49 -38.79
CA PHE A 597 -0.02 8.50 -37.85
C PHE A 597 -0.81 7.20 -37.89
N HIS A 598 -0.91 6.55 -39.05
CA HIS A 598 -1.64 5.30 -39.19
C HIS A 598 -0.95 4.16 -38.45
N ALA A 599 0.37 3.97 -38.65
CA ALA A 599 1.11 2.96 -37.91
C ALA A 599 1.14 3.25 -36.40
N SER A 600 1.31 4.51 -36.03
CA SER A 600 1.25 4.95 -34.63
C SER A 600 -0.10 4.61 -33.98
N LYS A 601 -1.22 4.80 -34.69
CA LYS A 601 -2.57 4.47 -34.23
C LYS A 601 -2.69 2.97 -33.92
N MET A 602 -2.28 2.11 -34.84
CA MET A 602 -2.34 0.65 -34.67
C MET A 602 -1.47 0.16 -33.49
N LEU A 603 -0.30 0.77 -33.30
CA LEU A 603 0.60 0.43 -32.19
C LEU A 603 0.05 0.87 -30.84
N TRP A 604 -0.54 2.07 -30.75
CA TRP A 604 -1.22 2.53 -29.55
C TRP A 604 -2.44 1.67 -29.21
N GLU A 605 -3.26 1.31 -30.20
CA GLU A 605 -4.41 0.41 -30.02
C GLU A 605 -3.96 -0.94 -29.44
N SER A 606 -2.87 -1.50 -29.97
CA SER A 606 -2.27 -2.74 -29.45
C SER A 606 -1.71 -2.57 -28.04
N ALA A 607 -1.06 -1.45 -27.74
CA ALA A 607 -0.51 -1.18 -26.41
C ALA A 607 -1.60 -1.05 -25.35
N LEU A 608 -2.70 -0.37 -25.68
CA LEU A 608 -3.84 -0.14 -24.80
C LEU A 608 -4.72 -1.39 -24.64
N ALA A 609 -4.69 -2.31 -25.60
CA ALA A 609 -5.28 -3.63 -25.45
C ALA A 609 -4.54 -4.50 -24.41
N LEU A 610 -3.23 -4.29 -24.23
CA LEU A 610 -2.44 -4.98 -23.20
C LEU A 610 -2.61 -4.33 -21.83
N ASN A 611 -2.59 -3.00 -21.76
CA ASN A 611 -2.88 -2.26 -20.53
C ASN A 611 -3.77 -1.05 -20.82
N SER A 612 -5.04 -1.16 -20.42
CA SER A 612 -6.07 -0.15 -20.62
C SER A 612 -6.13 0.89 -19.49
N LEU A 613 -5.51 0.64 -18.33
CA LEU A 613 -5.48 1.57 -17.20
C LEU A 613 -4.26 2.51 -17.28
N PHE A 614 -4.11 3.16 -18.43
CA PHE A 614 -2.99 4.06 -18.72
C PHE A 614 -3.50 5.36 -19.38
N PRO A 615 -3.85 6.40 -18.58
CA PRO A 615 -4.47 7.65 -19.08
C PRO A 615 -3.67 8.34 -20.17
N ASP A 616 -2.36 8.52 -19.95
CA ASP A 616 -1.45 9.17 -20.91
C ASP A 616 -1.44 8.48 -22.28
N GLY A 617 -1.60 7.15 -22.30
CA GLY A 617 -1.68 6.39 -23.53
C GLY A 617 -2.98 6.62 -24.28
N TRP A 618 -4.12 6.68 -23.57
CA TRP A 618 -5.40 7.03 -24.18
C TRP A 618 -5.39 8.45 -24.75
N PHE A 619 -4.80 9.41 -24.03
CA PHE A 619 -4.60 10.76 -24.53
C PHE A 619 -3.68 10.79 -25.76
N ALA A 620 -2.55 10.08 -25.73
CA ALA A 620 -1.66 9.97 -26.88
C ALA A 620 -2.35 9.32 -28.09
N TYR A 621 -3.12 8.25 -27.86
CA TYR A 621 -3.91 7.58 -28.89
C TYR A 621 -4.95 8.50 -29.51
N GLY A 622 -5.67 9.28 -28.70
CA GLY A 622 -6.63 10.28 -29.19
C GLY A 622 -5.98 11.34 -30.07
N ARG A 623 -4.80 11.85 -29.68
CA ARG A 623 -4.01 12.79 -30.51
C ARG A 623 -3.60 12.16 -31.84
N VAL A 624 -3.18 10.90 -31.84
CA VAL A 624 -2.76 10.20 -33.06
C VAL A 624 -3.95 9.92 -33.97
N ALA A 625 -5.07 9.42 -33.43
CA ALA A 625 -6.30 9.16 -34.17
C ALA A 625 -6.86 10.43 -34.81
N TRP A 626 -6.81 11.56 -34.10
CA TRP A 626 -7.21 12.86 -34.66
C TRP A 626 -6.33 13.27 -35.84
N LYS A 627 -5.00 13.10 -35.74
CA LYS A 627 -4.06 13.37 -36.85
C LYS A 627 -4.26 12.42 -38.03
N ASP A 628 -4.64 11.18 -37.77
CA ASP A 628 -5.01 10.17 -38.78
C ASP A 628 -6.44 10.40 -39.36
N LYS A 629 -7.13 11.48 -38.94
CA LYS A 629 -8.49 11.86 -39.35
C LYS A 629 -9.58 10.85 -38.96
N ASP A 630 -9.29 9.98 -37.99
CA ASP A 630 -10.24 9.03 -37.41
C ASP A 630 -10.92 9.68 -36.20
N LEU A 631 -11.86 10.59 -36.48
CA LEU A 631 -12.47 11.45 -35.46
C LEU A 631 -13.26 10.65 -34.41
N GLN A 632 -13.91 9.56 -34.82
CA GLN A 632 -14.66 8.71 -33.89
C GLN A 632 -13.74 8.06 -32.86
N LYS A 633 -12.66 7.41 -33.31
CA LYS A 633 -11.67 6.83 -32.40
C LYS A 633 -10.98 7.88 -31.54
N ALA A 634 -10.78 9.10 -32.05
CA ALA A 634 -10.22 10.19 -31.27
C ALA A 634 -11.13 10.59 -30.10
N VAL A 635 -12.43 10.76 -30.34
CA VAL A 635 -13.43 11.04 -29.29
C VAL A 635 -13.47 9.90 -28.29
N ASP A 636 -13.54 8.65 -28.74
CA ASP A 636 -13.57 7.48 -27.85
C ASP A 636 -12.32 7.42 -26.96
N ALA A 637 -11.14 7.66 -27.54
CA ALA A 637 -9.86 7.63 -26.82
C ALA A 637 -9.75 8.75 -25.77
N PHE A 638 -10.07 10.00 -26.13
CA PHE A 638 -10.08 11.08 -25.15
C PHE A 638 -11.13 10.86 -24.06
N SER A 639 -12.30 10.31 -24.42
CA SER A 639 -13.34 9.94 -23.45
C SER A 639 -12.85 8.88 -22.46
N ARG A 640 -12.11 7.86 -22.93
CA ARG A 640 -11.47 6.88 -22.05
C ARG A 640 -10.40 7.51 -21.16
N SER A 641 -9.62 8.45 -21.69
CA SER A 641 -8.62 9.18 -20.90
C SER A 641 -9.26 9.90 -19.72
N VAL A 642 -10.37 10.62 -19.92
CA VAL A 642 -11.06 11.36 -18.83
C VAL A 642 -11.87 10.46 -17.90
N GLN A 643 -12.30 9.28 -18.35
CA GLN A 643 -12.93 8.30 -17.46
C GLN A 643 -11.95 7.73 -16.43
N ILE A 644 -10.67 7.64 -16.78
CA ILE A 644 -9.61 7.13 -15.88
C ILE A 644 -8.98 8.29 -15.10
N ASP A 645 -8.78 9.43 -15.75
CA ASP A 645 -8.27 10.68 -15.15
C ASP A 645 -9.23 11.85 -15.42
N PRO A 646 -10.27 12.03 -14.57
CA PRO A 646 -11.28 13.08 -14.74
C PRO A 646 -10.71 14.51 -14.76
N GLU A 647 -9.53 14.72 -14.19
CA GLU A 647 -8.91 16.04 -14.06
C GLU A 647 -8.07 16.45 -15.28
N ASN A 648 -7.96 15.59 -16.30
CA ASN A 648 -7.25 15.89 -17.52
C ASN A 648 -7.99 16.95 -18.37
N GLY A 649 -7.72 18.22 -18.07
CA GLY A 649 -8.33 19.36 -18.76
C GLY A 649 -7.99 19.44 -20.25
N GLU A 650 -6.83 18.94 -20.68
CA GLU A 650 -6.46 18.90 -22.10
C GLU A 650 -7.33 17.91 -22.87
N ALA A 651 -7.61 16.74 -22.29
CA ALA A 651 -8.48 15.74 -22.88
C ALA A 651 -9.92 16.27 -23.02
N TRP A 652 -10.46 16.92 -21.97
CA TRP A 652 -11.77 17.59 -22.04
C TRP A 652 -11.83 18.66 -23.13
N ASN A 653 -10.80 19.51 -23.23
CA ASN A 653 -10.72 20.52 -24.28
C ASN A 653 -10.73 19.89 -25.68
N ASN A 654 -9.96 18.81 -25.89
CA ASN A 654 -9.92 18.12 -27.17
C ASN A 654 -11.26 17.46 -27.52
N ILE A 655 -11.97 16.88 -26.55
CA ILE A 655 -13.33 16.35 -26.76
C ILE A 655 -14.27 17.48 -27.23
N ALA A 656 -14.27 18.63 -26.54
CA ALA A 656 -15.08 19.78 -26.90
C ALA A 656 -14.75 20.31 -28.32
N CYS A 657 -13.46 20.41 -28.66
CA CYS A 657 -13.03 20.81 -30.00
C CYS A 657 -13.50 19.83 -31.08
N LEU A 658 -13.45 18.52 -30.83
CA LEU A 658 -13.91 17.51 -31.77
C LEU A 658 -15.41 17.60 -31.99
N TYR A 659 -16.21 17.75 -30.92
CA TYR A 659 -17.65 17.96 -31.03
C TYR A 659 -18.04 19.27 -31.73
N ALA A 660 -17.25 20.33 -31.56
CA ALA A 660 -17.48 21.61 -32.26
C ALA A 660 -17.14 21.58 -33.76
N GLN A 661 -16.43 20.55 -34.23
CA GLN A 661 -16.12 20.35 -35.64
C GLN A 661 -17.17 19.50 -36.37
N PHE A 662 -18.03 18.80 -35.63
CA PHE A 662 -19.24 18.16 -36.13
C PHE A 662 -20.40 19.16 -36.12
#